data_AF-A0A239IWS1-F1
#
_entry.id   AF-A0A239IWS1-F1
#
_cell.length_a   1.000
_cell.length_b   1.000
_cell.length_c   1.000
_cell.angle_alpha   90.00
_cell.angle_beta   90.00
_cell.angle_gamma   90.00
#
_symmetry.space_group_name_H-M   'P 1'
#
loop_
_entity.id
_entity.type
_entity.pdbx_description
1 polymer ?
#
loop_
_entity_poly.entity_id
_entity_poly.type
_entity_poly.pdbx_seq_one_letter_code
_entity_poly.pdbx_strand_id
1 'polypeptide(L)'
;MLAEVWPLLTAAPLPAVAVTGATGLSGPLPVPDLAVGSVVAQLAAARLLDPVPGRLEVDATAVGLAFRSERHARVAGRPVAPGFAPLSRFWRTADGWLRLHGNVPTHRSAALRVLGEDVAEAALDWRAEELETAVVEAGGAAAAVRSPGRWAASEPGRAVAAVPLVDLRRTAAGPVRRPSPAGPRVLDLTRVIAGPVATRTLASHGADVLRVDSPHLPDDPGQLVDTGPGKRHVRLDLATPAGRRTVEDLLATADVVVQGYRPGALARFGLDPGALAERHPHLVVVSLSAWGTAGPWGARRGFDSLVQAATGIARICGTADEPGVLPAQALDHATGHLAAATVLAALARQREEGGGWHGALSLARTAHWLLAAPRRAEAAAGPVDPEPYLLSLPSADGPVTLVAPPGSPPWRAAAVFLDDDRPSWRPRGWPAAPVRPPGRGPGRGPGDGCPCAAGQFDPPRRRGRASPWEGGAGTSGGGAAMADQATAAGRGAQVADVRTARANGIEIAYETFGDRSGRPLVLVMGAGVQMLGWHEDLCRAFADRGFLVVRFDNRDVGLSTHVHDAVPDVAAAAAGDLSSAAYTLEDMADDVAGLLDALGLTAAHVVGVSLGGMVAQVLAVRHPDRVLSLTSAMAAPVLAVDWQAVAARRPPAGRDEHVAQVLQMFRLVGSPGYPGDEEWLADVAGRSYDRAHDPAGAVRQLLAVAASGDRTGTLRAIRVPTLVVHGEADPVVPVAGARATAEAVPGAELLVLPGMGHSLPRALWPTLVDAVVRTADRAGDATAP
;
A
#
# COMPACT_ATOMS: atom_id res chain seq x y z
N MET A 1 -29.41 10.79 17.45
CA MET A 1 -29.20 9.81 16.37
C MET A 1 -30.04 8.55 16.59
N LEU A 2 -29.82 7.81 17.67
CA LEU A 2 -30.46 6.50 17.90
C LEU A 2 -31.99 6.52 17.82
N ALA A 3 -32.64 7.56 18.33
CA ALA A 3 -34.09 7.72 18.24
C ALA A 3 -34.62 7.79 16.79
N GLU A 4 -33.81 8.26 15.83
CA GLU A 4 -34.17 8.31 14.41
C GLU A 4 -33.78 7.00 13.70
N VAL A 5 -32.59 6.46 13.98
CA VAL A 5 -32.06 5.28 13.28
C VAL A 5 -32.72 3.97 13.74
N TRP A 6 -32.92 3.79 15.04
CA TRP A 6 -33.31 2.50 15.60
C TRP A 6 -34.67 2.00 15.09
N PRO A 7 -35.73 2.85 15.00
CA PRO A 7 -37.01 2.43 14.43
C PRO A 7 -36.95 2.08 12.93
N LEU A 8 -35.95 2.60 12.20
CA LEU A 8 -35.73 2.27 10.78
C LEU A 8 -35.07 0.88 10.62
N LEU A 9 -34.36 0.41 11.65
CA LEU A 9 -33.68 -0.88 11.65
C LEU A 9 -34.58 -2.01 12.16
N THR A 10 -35.33 -1.78 13.24
CA THR A 10 -36.10 -2.82 13.93
C THR A 10 -37.23 -2.23 14.79
N ALA A 11 -38.23 -3.08 15.10
CA ALA A 11 -39.26 -2.79 16.08
C ALA A 11 -38.87 -3.18 17.53
N ALA A 12 -37.75 -3.90 17.71
CA ALA A 12 -37.26 -4.28 19.03
C ALA A 12 -36.90 -3.04 19.86
N PRO A 13 -37.02 -3.08 21.20
CA PRO A 13 -36.59 -1.96 22.04
C PRO A 13 -35.07 -1.78 21.97
N LEU A 14 -34.62 -0.51 22.01
CA LEU A 14 -33.19 -0.19 22.09
C LEU A 14 -32.66 -0.63 23.47
N PRO A 15 -31.53 -1.35 23.56
CA PRO A 15 -30.93 -1.68 24.85
C PRO A 15 -30.51 -0.41 25.60
N ALA A 16 -30.51 -0.48 26.93
CA ALA A 16 -29.95 0.60 27.75
C ALA A 16 -28.46 0.81 27.40
N VAL A 17 -28.01 2.06 27.35
CA VAL A 17 -26.65 2.43 26.95
C VAL A 17 -26.03 3.29 28.05
N ALA A 18 -24.75 3.06 28.36
CA ALA A 18 -23.92 4.05 29.02
C ALA A 18 -22.66 4.30 28.25
N VAL A 19 -22.25 5.56 28.29
CA VAL A 19 -21.08 6.07 27.59
C VAL A 19 -20.13 6.62 28.62
N THR A 20 -18.87 6.20 28.57
CA THR A 20 -17.78 6.68 29.43
C THR A 20 -16.71 7.37 28.59
N GLY A 21 -15.92 8.25 29.21
CA GLY A 21 -14.84 8.96 28.52
C GLY A 21 -15.33 10.05 27.56
N ALA A 22 -14.44 10.50 26.68
CA ALA A 22 -14.72 11.54 25.68
C ALA A 22 -14.04 11.21 24.35
N THR A 23 -14.70 11.52 23.23
CA THR A 23 -14.16 11.18 21.90
C THR A 23 -12.95 12.02 21.49
N GLY A 24 -12.84 13.24 22.01
CA GLY A 24 -11.86 14.22 21.54
C GLY A 24 -12.05 14.62 20.07
N LEU A 25 -13.22 14.37 19.48
CA LEU A 25 -13.60 14.84 18.14
C LEU A 25 -14.25 16.24 18.25
N SER A 26 -13.49 17.20 18.77
CA SER A 26 -13.96 18.56 19.05
C SER A 26 -14.28 19.34 17.76
N GLY A 27 -15.24 20.25 17.83
CA GLY A 27 -15.58 21.15 16.73
C GLY A 27 -16.92 21.84 16.93
N PRO A 28 -17.31 22.72 15.98
CA PRO A 28 -18.57 23.47 16.05
C PRO A 28 -19.83 22.64 15.77
N LEU A 29 -19.67 21.39 15.33
CA LEU A 29 -20.74 20.43 15.06
C LEU A 29 -20.65 19.25 16.03
N PRO A 30 -21.77 18.59 16.37
CA PRO A 30 -21.81 17.50 17.35
C PRO A 30 -21.29 16.18 16.75
N VAL A 31 -20.03 16.19 16.31
CA VAL A 31 -19.31 15.01 15.80
C VAL A 31 -19.19 13.90 16.86
N PRO A 32 -19.01 14.20 18.16
CA PRO A 32 -19.00 13.17 19.19
C PRO A 32 -20.32 12.40 19.28
N ASP A 33 -21.46 13.09 19.18
CA ASP A 33 -22.80 12.46 19.16
C ASP A 33 -23.00 11.60 17.89
N LEU A 34 -22.51 12.08 16.73
CA LEU A 34 -22.50 11.31 15.48
C LEU A 34 -21.69 10.01 15.63
N ALA A 35 -20.47 10.13 16.17
CA ALA A 35 -19.55 9.02 16.29
C ALA A 35 -20.07 7.96 17.26
N VAL A 36 -20.40 8.36 18.49
CA VAL A 36 -20.95 7.46 19.50
C VAL A 36 -22.29 6.88 19.07
N GLY A 37 -23.19 7.69 18.50
CA GLY A 37 -24.49 7.23 18.04
C GLY A 37 -24.41 6.15 16.97
N SER A 38 -23.51 6.30 16.00
CA SER A 38 -23.32 5.32 14.92
C SER A 38 -22.71 4.00 15.43
N VAL A 39 -21.75 4.06 16.37
CA VAL A 39 -21.16 2.86 17.00
C VAL A 39 -22.17 2.16 17.92
N VAL A 40 -22.97 2.91 18.68
CA VAL A 40 -24.03 2.32 19.51
C VAL A 40 -25.07 1.62 18.63
N ALA A 41 -25.46 2.21 17.49
CA ALA A 41 -26.41 1.59 16.58
C ALA A 41 -25.91 0.22 16.07
N GLN A 42 -24.63 0.12 15.70
CA GLN A 42 -24.08 -1.15 15.22
C GLN A 42 -23.97 -2.21 16.34
N LEU A 43 -23.53 -1.81 17.55
CA LEU A 43 -23.45 -2.72 18.69
C LEU A 43 -24.84 -3.20 19.15
N ALA A 44 -25.82 -2.31 19.18
CA ALA A 44 -27.20 -2.67 19.52
C ALA A 44 -27.79 -3.61 18.46
N ALA A 45 -27.53 -3.37 17.17
CA ALA A 45 -27.97 -4.27 16.10
C ALA A 45 -27.29 -5.65 16.18
N ALA A 46 -26.02 -5.73 16.58
CA ALA A 46 -25.35 -7.01 16.80
C ALA A 46 -26.05 -7.86 17.88
N ARG A 47 -26.57 -7.23 18.94
CA ARG A 47 -27.32 -7.92 20.00
C ARG A 47 -28.68 -8.49 19.55
N LEU A 48 -29.20 -8.09 18.39
CA LEU A 48 -30.37 -8.74 17.79
C LEU A 48 -30.03 -10.15 17.29
N LEU A 49 -28.76 -10.40 16.92
CA LEU A 49 -28.29 -11.70 16.45
C LEU A 49 -27.72 -12.56 17.57
N ASP A 50 -27.09 -11.94 18.56
CA ASP A 50 -26.53 -12.61 19.73
C ASP A 50 -26.92 -11.84 21.02
N PRO A 51 -28.05 -12.19 21.64
CA PRO A 51 -28.57 -11.46 22.79
C PRO A 51 -27.64 -11.56 24.01
N VAL A 52 -27.08 -10.41 24.42
CA VAL A 52 -26.30 -10.26 25.65
C VAL A 52 -27.12 -9.47 26.68
N PRO A 53 -27.39 -10.04 27.88
CA PRO A 53 -28.11 -9.35 28.94
C PRO A 53 -27.38 -8.08 29.43
N GLY A 54 -28.15 -7.11 29.91
CA GLY A 54 -27.62 -5.91 30.58
C GLY A 54 -27.35 -4.72 29.65
N ARG A 55 -26.72 -3.69 30.21
CA ARG A 55 -26.46 -2.41 29.54
C ARG A 55 -25.38 -2.57 28.46
N LEU A 56 -25.43 -1.74 27.42
CA LEU A 56 -24.35 -1.57 26.47
C LEU A 56 -23.40 -0.50 26.99
N GLU A 57 -22.18 -0.90 27.36
CA GLU A 57 -21.11 0.01 27.75
C GLU A 57 -20.32 0.43 26.51
N VAL A 58 -20.14 1.72 26.30
CA VAL A 58 -19.35 2.27 25.19
C VAL A 58 -18.33 3.27 25.71
N ASP A 59 -17.06 2.99 25.43
CA ASP A 59 -15.99 3.95 25.69
C ASP A 59 -15.88 4.95 24.53
N ALA A 60 -16.27 6.20 24.78
CA ALA A 60 -16.19 7.28 23.80
C ALA A 60 -14.76 7.57 23.36
N THR A 61 -13.76 7.31 24.21
CA THR A 61 -12.34 7.46 23.89
C THR A 61 -11.95 6.51 22.76
N ALA A 62 -12.31 5.23 22.89
CA ALA A 62 -12.10 4.22 21.86
C ALA A 62 -12.80 4.59 20.55
N VAL A 63 -14.03 5.12 20.62
CA VAL A 63 -14.78 5.60 19.44
C VAL A 63 -14.04 6.74 18.74
N GLY A 64 -13.54 7.71 19.50
CA GLY A 64 -12.79 8.85 18.95
C GLY A 64 -11.47 8.47 18.28
N LEU A 65 -10.77 7.46 18.83
CA LEU A 65 -9.57 6.89 18.20
C LEU A 65 -9.94 6.09 16.94
N ALA A 66 -11.03 5.33 16.95
CA ALA A 66 -11.47 4.54 15.80
C ALA A 66 -11.88 5.41 14.60
N PHE A 67 -12.43 6.61 14.85
CA PHE A 67 -12.73 7.61 13.82
C PHE A 67 -11.49 8.30 13.25
N ARG A 68 -10.32 8.12 13.88
CA ARG A 68 -9.01 8.62 13.43
C ARG A 68 -8.00 7.47 13.30
N SER A 69 -8.51 6.26 13.04
CA SER A 69 -7.71 5.02 13.09
C SER A 69 -6.55 5.03 12.10
N GLU A 70 -6.70 5.76 11.00
CA GLU A 70 -5.67 5.97 9.98
C GLU A 70 -4.40 6.64 10.53
N ARG A 71 -4.52 7.44 11.59
CA ARG A 71 -3.38 8.15 12.23
C ARG A 71 -2.54 7.24 13.12
N HIS A 72 -3.08 6.08 13.48
CA HIS A 72 -2.47 5.14 14.41
C HIS A 72 -2.02 3.85 13.73
N ALA A 73 -2.43 3.62 12.47
CA ALA A 73 -2.04 2.46 11.69
C ALA A 73 -0.53 2.41 11.44
N ARG A 74 0.10 1.29 11.79
CA ARG A 74 1.53 1.03 11.58
C ARG A 74 1.76 -0.36 11.02
N VAL A 75 2.79 -0.52 10.18
CA VAL A 75 3.32 -1.82 9.74
C VAL A 75 4.77 -1.91 10.22
N ALA A 76 5.10 -2.94 10.99
CA ALA A 76 6.41 -3.11 11.61
C ALA A 76 6.89 -1.84 12.35
N GLY A 77 5.96 -1.18 13.07
CA GLY A 77 6.22 0.06 13.82
C GLY A 77 6.22 1.36 12.99
N ARG A 78 6.29 1.26 11.66
CA ARG A 78 6.31 2.41 10.73
C ARG A 78 4.89 2.90 10.44
N PRO A 79 4.59 4.21 10.57
CA PRO A 79 3.28 4.77 10.21
C PRO A 79 2.94 4.53 8.74
N VAL A 80 1.67 4.25 8.47
CA VAL A 80 1.18 3.91 7.12
C VAL A 80 0.70 5.14 6.34
N ALA A 81 0.50 6.27 7.03
CA ALA A 81 0.24 7.62 6.51
C ALA A 81 -0.56 7.72 5.18
N PRO A 82 -1.83 7.25 5.12
CA PRO A 82 -2.69 7.60 4.01
C PRO A 82 -2.97 9.11 4.03
N GLY A 83 -2.45 9.83 3.03
CA GLY A 83 -2.49 11.28 2.94
C GLY A 83 -3.42 11.80 1.84
N PHE A 84 -3.79 13.08 1.93
CA PHE A 84 -4.40 13.77 0.79
C PHE A 84 -3.32 14.11 -0.24
N ALA A 85 -3.59 13.80 -1.52
CA ALA A 85 -2.73 14.24 -2.62
C ALA A 85 -2.67 15.78 -2.68
N PRO A 86 -1.64 16.40 -3.27
CA PRO A 86 -1.48 17.86 -3.28
C PRO A 86 -2.70 18.63 -3.83
N LEU A 87 -3.36 18.11 -4.86
CA LEU A 87 -4.59 18.71 -5.42
C LEU A 87 -5.82 18.52 -4.53
N SER A 88 -5.80 17.56 -3.62
CA SER A 88 -6.86 17.31 -2.66
C SER A 88 -6.83 18.31 -1.50
N ARG A 89 -7.00 19.59 -1.83
CA ARG A 89 -7.22 20.70 -0.87
C ARG A 89 -8.36 21.64 -1.30
N PHE A 90 -8.58 22.70 -0.53
CA PHE A 90 -9.43 23.82 -0.93
C PHE A 90 -8.64 24.78 -1.82
N TRP A 91 -9.32 25.34 -2.82
CA TRP A 91 -8.79 26.27 -3.80
C TRP A 91 -9.65 27.52 -3.80
N ARG A 92 -9.00 28.68 -3.72
CA ARG A 92 -9.69 29.97 -3.79
C ARG A 92 -10.18 30.18 -5.22
N THR A 93 -11.37 30.76 -5.35
CA THR A 93 -12.03 31.07 -6.63
C THR A 93 -12.51 32.52 -6.61
N ALA A 94 -12.99 33.03 -7.74
CA ALA A 94 -13.42 34.43 -7.89
C ALA A 94 -14.44 34.88 -6.83
N ASP A 95 -15.34 33.98 -6.43
CA ASP A 95 -16.48 34.27 -5.54
C ASP A 95 -16.55 33.40 -4.29
N GLY A 96 -15.53 32.56 -4.04
CA GLY A 96 -15.53 31.66 -2.89
C GLY A 96 -14.42 30.61 -2.94
N TRP A 97 -14.79 29.35 -2.68
CA TRP A 97 -13.84 28.24 -2.57
C TRP A 97 -14.37 26.98 -3.25
N LEU A 98 -13.46 26.18 -3.80
CA LEU A 98 -13.72 24.85 -4.35
C LEU A 98 -12.88 23.81 -3.61
N ARG A 99 -13.46 22.65 -3.29
CA ARG A 99 -12.73 21.47 -2.85
C ARG A 99 -12.51 20.54 -4.06
N LEU A 100 -11.25 20.26 -4.40
CA LEU A 100 -10.88 19.22 -5.38
C LEU A 100 -10.58 17.89 -4.68
N HIS A 101 -10.75 16.76 -5.37
CA HIS A 101 -10.31 15.45 -4.88
C HIS A 101 -9.39 14.74 -5.90
N GLY A 102 -8.10 14.98 -5.78
CA GLY A 102 -7.02 14.49 -6.66
C GLY A 102 -6.32 13.21 -6.20
N ASN A 103 -6.76 12.54 -5.13
CA ASN A 103 -6.14 11.26 -4.68
C ASN A 103 -6.27 10.14 -5.72
N VAL A 104 -7.26 10.23 -6.62
CA VAL A 104 -7.42 9.27 -7.72
C VAL A 104 -6.76 9.87 -8.97
N PRO A 105 -5.82 9.17 -9.64
CA PRO A 105 -5.08 9.72 -10.79
C PRO A 105 -5.96 10.25 -11.92
N THR A 106 -7.07 9.57 -12.21
CA THR A 106 -8.03 10.01 -13.23
C THR A 106 -8.77 11.29 -12.84
N HIS A 107 -9.01 11.51 -11.54
CA HIS A 107 -9.61 12.76 -11.06
C HIS A 107 -8.59 13.91 -11.07
N ARG A 108 -7.33 13.65 -10.68
CA ARG A 108 -6.22 14.61 -10.81
C ARG A 108 -6.10 15.08 -12.26
N SER A 109 -6.02 14.14 -13.19
CA SER A 109 -5.91 14.42 -14.63
C SER A 109 -7.09 15.23 -15.16
N ALA A 110 -8.32 14.96 -14.70
CA ALA A 110 -9.49 15.72 -15.08
C ALA A 110 -9.46 17.17 -14.56
N ALA A 111 -9.03 17.39 -13.32
CA ALA A 111 -8.88 18.74 -12.78
C ALA A 111 -7.81 19.54 -13.55
N LEU A 112 -6.67 18.93 -13.84
CA LEU A 112 -5.57 19.57 -14.60
C LEU A 112 -5.95 19.89 -16.06
N ARG A 113 -6.84 19.10 -16.68
CA ARG A 113 -7.37 19.46 -18.01
C ARG A 113 -8.21 20.74 -18.01
N VAL A 114 -8.86 21.05 -16.88
CA VAL A 114 -9.70 22.24 -16.74
C VAL A 114 -8.87 23.45 -16.29
N LEU A 115 -7.93 23.24 -15.36
CA LEU A 115 -7.21 24.31 -14.65
C LEU A 115 -5.75 24.50 -15.11
N GLY A 116 -5.21 23.60 -15.93
CA GLY A 116 -3.78 23.60 -16.25
C GLY A 116 -2.92 23.20 -15.06
N GLU A 117 -1.61 23.47 -15.14
CA GLU A 117 -0.64 23.13 -14.10
C GLU A 117 -0.65 24.13 -12.92
N ASP A 118 -0.88 25.42 -13.20
CA ASP A 118 -1.04 26.44 -12.17
C ASP A 118 -2.49 26.52 -11.68
N VAL A 119 -2.88 25.50 -10.93
CA VAL A 119 -4.23 25.35 -10.38
C VAL A 119 -4.62 26.52 -9.46
N ALA A 120 -3.65 27.13 -8.77
CA ALA A 120 -3.92 28.24 -7.85
C ALA A 120 -4.38 29.48 -8.61
N GLU A 121 -3.61 29.87 -9.62
CA GLU A 121 -3.91 31.06 -10.42
C GLU A 121 -5.16 30.83 -11.28
N ALA A 122 -5.23 29.70 -11.98
CA ALA A 122 -6.36 29.42 -12.86
C ALA A 122 -7.69 29.37 -12.11
N ALA A 123 -7.73 28.86 -10.87
CA ALA A 123 -8.97 28.79 -10.10
C ALA A 123 -9.56 30.18 -9.76
N LEU A 124 -8.74 31.22 -9.67
CA LEU A 124 -9.18 32.59 -9.35
C LEU A 124 -10.05 33.21 -10.45
N ASP A 125 -9.92 32.75 -11.69
CA ASP A 125 -10.73 33.23 -12.83
C ASP A 125 -12.13 32.63 -12.90
N TRP A 126 -12.40 31.59 -12.10
CA TRP A 126 -13.67 30.89 -12.13
C TRP A 126 -14.55 31.25 -10.94
N ARG A 127 -15.87 31.24 -11.15
CA ARG A 127 -16.80 31.09 -10.04
C ARG A 127 -16.80 29.65 -9.53
N ALA A 128 -16.95 29.47 -8.21
CA ALA A 128 -16.80 28.16 -7.57
C ALA A 128 -17.69 27.07 -8.17
N GLU A 129 -18.94 27.38 -8.50
CA GLU A 129 -19.88 26.39 -9.06
C GLU A 129 -19.74 26.14 -10.55
N GLU A 130 -19.28 27.14 -11.30
CA GLU A 130 -18.93 26.96 -12.71
C GLU A 130 -17.73 26.03 -12.81
N LEU A 131 -16.73 26.23 -11.95
CA LEU A 131 -15.57 25.35 -11.87
C LEU A 131 -15.93 23.94 -11.37
N GLU A 132 -16.81 23.82 -10.36
CA GLU A 132 -17.35 22.53 -9.94
C GLU A 132 -17.95 21.78 -11.13
N THR A 133 -18.80 22.46 -11.90
CA THR A 133 -19.47 21.88 -13.06
C THR A 133 -18.45 21.45 -14.11
N ALA A 134 -17.52 22.33 -14.49
CA ALA A 134 -16.48 22.04 -15.48
C ALA A 134 -15.61 20.84 -15.09
N VAL A 135 -15.16 20.77 -13.83
CA VAL A 135 -14.34 19.64 -13.36
C VAL A 135 -15.14 18.34 -13.31
N VAL A 136 -16.41 18.37 -12.90
CA VAL A 136 -17.27 17.19 -12.87
C VAL A 136 -17.56 16.68 -14.29
N GLU A 137 -17.85 17.56 -15.23
CA GLU A 137 -18.07 17.23 -16.64
C GLU A 137 -16.81 16.67 -17.31
N ALA A 138 -15.63 17.17 -16.94
CA ALA A 138 -14.34 16.61 -17.37
C ALA A 138 -14.01 15.23 -16.78
N GLY A 139 -14.91 14.65 -15.97
CA GLY A 139 -14.77 13.34 -15.33
C GLY A 139 -14.07 13.37 -13.96
N GLY A 140 -13.81 14.57 -13.43
CA GLY A 140 -13.17 14.81 -12.15
C GLY A 140 -14.12 14.73 -10.96
N ALA A 141 -13.61 15.09 -9.78
CA ALA A 141 -14.36 15.11 -8.54
C ALA A 141 -14.06 16.40 -7.79
N ALA A 142 -15.07 17.26 -7.69
CA ALA A 142 -14.98 18.57 -7.06
C ALA A 142 -16.31 18.95 -6.39
N ALA A 143 -16.25 19.88 -5.44
CA ALA A 143 -17.42 20.48 -4.83
C ALA A 143 -17.16 21.96 -4.47
N ALA A 144 -18.04 22.86 -4.89
CA ALA A 144 -18.04 24.24 -4.42
C ALA A 144 -18.42 24.30 -2.94
N VAL A 145 -17.72 25.14 -2.18
CA VAL A 145 -18.02 25.39 -0.78
C VAL A 145 -19.28 26.25 -0.69
N ARG A 146 -20.33 25.72 -0.05
CA ARG A 146 -21.63 26.40 0.09
C ARG A 146 -21.92 26.73 1.55
N SER A 147 -22.92 27.56 1.81
CA SER A 147 -23.49 27.68 3.16
C SER A 147 -24.55 26.59 3.39
N PRO A 148 -24.85 26.21 4.65
CA PRO A 148 -25.89 25.24 4.95
C PRO A 148 -27.26 25.61 4.36
N GLY A 149 -27.63 26.90 4.43
CA GLY A 149 -28.89 27.40 3.87
C GLY A 149 -28.93 27.29 2.34
N ARG A 150 -27.83 27.62 1.67
CA ARG A 150 -27.71 27.50 0.20
C ARG A 150 -27.78 26.04 -0.26
N TRP A 151 -27.14 25.13 0.47
CA TRP A 151 -27.26 23.69 0.22
C TRP A 151 -28.70 23.22 0.42
N ALA A 152 -29.33 23.51 1.56
CA ALA A 152 -30.69 23.08 1.86
C ALA A 152 -31.72 23.60 0.84
N ALA A 153 -31.51 24.81 0.29
CA ALA A 153 -32.33 25.40 -0.75
C ALA A 153 -32.01 24.90 -2.17
N SER A 154 -30.95 24.13 -2.36
CA SER A 154 -30.62 23.53 -3.66
C SER A 154 -31.48 22.29 -3.94
N GLU A 155 -31.66 21.95 -5.21
CA GLU A 155 -32.32 20.71 -5.62
C GLU A 155 -31.69 19.44 -5.01
N PRO A 156 -30.34 19.22 -5.08
CA PRO A 156 -29.74 18.06 -4.45
C PRO A 156 -29.88 18.06 -2.92
N GLY A 157 -29.81 19.22 -2.27
CA GLY A 157 -30.01 19.31 -0.82
C GLY A 157 -31.42 18.94 -0.36
N ARG A 158 -32.46 19.37 -1.10
CA ARG A 158 -33.85 18.95 -0.84
C ARG A 158 -34.03 17.45 -1.07
N ALA A 159 -33.45 16.89 -2.12
CA ALA A 159 -33.53 15.46 -2.41
C ALA A 159 -32.90 14.61 -1.30
N VAL A 160 -31.73 15.02 -0.78
CA VAL A 160 -31.07 14.37 0.36
C VAL A 160 -31.88 14.50 1.64
N ALA A 161 -32.56 15.62 1.85
CA ALA A 161 -33.41 15.82 3.03
C ALA A 161 -34.68 14.94 3.03
N ALA A 162 -35.17 14.55 1.84
CA ALA A 162 -36.42 13.81 1.68
C ALA A 162 -36.29 12.29 1.90
N VAL A 163 -35.07 11.76 1.98
CA VAL A 163 -34.82 10.33 2.21
C VAL A 163 -34.45 10.06 3.67
N PRO A 164 -34.80 8.87 4.22
CA PRO A 164 -34.44 8.53 5.59
C PRO A 164 -32.91 8.37 5.75
N LEU A 165 -32.42 8.47 6.99
CA LEU A 165 -31.00 8.25 7.28
C LEU A 165 -30.54 6.83 6.96
N VAL A 166 -31.43 5.85 7.12
CA VAL A 166 -31.28 4.46 6.69
C VAL A 166 -32.56 4.06 5.95
N ASP A 167 -32.45 3.68 4.68
CA ASP A 167 -33.56 3.09 3.93
C ASP A 167 -33.40 1.57 3.89
N LEU A 168 -33.99 0.86 4.85
CA LEU A 168 -33.98 -0.60 4.92
C LEU A 168 -35.36 -1.15 4.55
N ARG A 169 -35.42 -1.93 3.47
CA ARG A 169 -36.66 -2.50 2.95
C ARG A 169 -36.49 -3.94 2.49
N ARG A 170 -37.57 -4.72 2.54
CA ARG A 170 -37.61 -6.07 1.99
C ARG A 170 -37.67 -5.98 0.46
N THR A 171 -36.85 -6.77 -0.23
CA THR A 171 -36.78 -6.80 -1.70
C THR A 171 -37.42 -8.03 -2.31
N ALA A 172 -37.41 -9.15 -1.59
CA ALA A 172 -38.01 -10.40 -2.05
C ALA A 172 -38.62 -11.16 -0.88
N ALA A 173 -39.72 -11.85 -1.13
CA ALA A 173 -40.24 -12.84 -0.19
C ALA A 173 -39.38 -14.11 -0.24
N GLY A 174 -39.28 -14.81 0.88
CA GLY A 174 -38.54 -16.07 0.96
C GLY A 174 -38.63 -16.69 2.35
N PRO A 175 -38.15 -17.93 2.50
CA PRO A 175 -38.16 -18.60 3.79
C PRO A 175 -37.29 -17.85 4.81
N VAL A 176 -37.58 -18.06 6.09
CA VAL A 176 -36.70 -17.64 7.18
C VAL A 176 -35.32 -18.27 7.02
N ARG A 177 -34.28 -17.48 7.27
CA ARG A 177 -32.89 -17.92 7.15
C ARG A 177 -32.14 -17.61 8.42
N ARG A 178 -31.47 -18.62 8.96
CA ARG A 178 -30.54 -18.45 10.08
C ARG A 178 -29.11 -18.41 9.53
N PRO A 179 -28.34 -17.33 9.80
CA PRO A 179 -26.91 -17.31 9.52
C PRO A 179 -26.24 -18.52 10.15
N SER A 180 -25.22 -19.03 9.46
CA SER A 180 -24.36 -20.10 9.97
C SER A 180 -23.81 -19.75 11.35
N PRO A 181 -23.64 -20.73 12.27
CA PRO A 181 -22.94 -20.52 13.53
C PRO A 181 -21.52 -19.96 13.36
N ALA A 182 -20.90 -20.22 12.20
CA ALA A 182 -19.60 -19.66 11.81
C ALA A 182 -19.66 -18.21 11.28
N GLY A 183 -20.79 -17.53 11.38
CA GLY A 183 -21.01 -16.17 10.88
C GLY A 183 -21.52 -16.10 9.42
N PRO A 184 -22.02 -14.93 9.00
CA PRO A 184 -22.48 -14.69 7.63
C PRO A 184 -21.30 -14.52 6.65
N ARG A 185 -21.51 -14.89 5.39
CA ARG A 185 -20.59 -14.61 4.28
C ARG A 185 -20.91 -13.25 3.66
N VAL A 186 -19.93 -12.34 3.66
CA VAL A 186 -20.10 -10.95 3.20
C VAL A 186 -19.21 -10.71 1.99
N LEU A 187 -19.83 -10.45 0.84
CA LEU A 187 -19.12 -10.03 -0.36
C LEU A 187 -18.96 -8.51 -0.33
N ASP A 188 -17.72 -8.05 -0.13
CA ASP A 188 -17.36 -6.64 -0.03
C ASP A 188 -16.92 -6.10 -1.40
N LEU A 189 -17.80 -5.33 -2.04
CA LEU A 189 -17.58 -4.59 -3.30
C LEU A 189 -17.41 -3.08 -3.03
N THR A 190 -16.85 -2.71 -1.88
CA THR A 190 -16.69 -1.31 -1.49
C THR A 190 -15.29 -0.80 -1.75
N ARG A 191 -15.02 0.49 -1.58
CA ARG A 191 -13.68 1.11 -1.65
C ARG A 191 -13.61 2.28 -0.68
N VAL A 192 -12.41 2.80 -0.44
CA VAL A 192 -12.17 4.01 0.36
C VAL A 192 -12.52 3.77 1.84
N ILE A 193 -13.37 4.57 2.49
CA ILE A 193 -13.55 4.53 3.96
C ILE A 193 -14.89 3.92 4.36
N ALA A 194 -16.03 4.52 4.00
CA ALA A 194 -17.33 4.15 4.58
C ALA A 194 -17.67 2.66 4.44
N GLY A 195 -17.54 2.12 3.23
CA GLY A 195 -17.81 0.70 2.99
C GLY A 195 -16.81 -0.23 3.68
N PRO A 196 -15.49 0.00 3.56
CA PRO A 196 -14.50 -0.79 4.27
C PRO A 196 -14.61 -0.72 5.80
N VAL A 197 -15.04 0.41 6.37
CA VAL A 197 -15.41 0.53 7.79
C VAL A 197 -16.59 -0.38 8.12
N ALA A 198 -17.64 -0.39 7.29
CA ALA A 198 -18.79 -1.27 7.50
C ALA A 198 -18.37 -2.75 7.52
N THR A 199 -17.59 -3.17 6.52
CA THR A 199 -17.22 -4.58 6.32
C THR A 199 -16.17 -5.06 7.32
N ARG A 200 -15.21 -4.21 7.75
CA ARG A 200 -14.30 -4.57 8.86
C ARG A 200 -15.01 -4.67 10.21
N THR A 201 -16.04 -3.86 10.43
CA THR A 201 -16.92 -4.00 11.60
C THR A 201 -17.69 -5.32 11.55
N LEU A 202 -18.23 -5.71 10.40
CA LEU A 202 -18.89 -7.03 10.25
C LEU A 202 -17.90 -8.19 10.49
N ALA A 203 -16.65 -8.07 10.02
CA ALA A 203 -15.61 -9.05 10.32
C ALA A 203 -15.32 -9.16 11.83
N SER A 204 -15.35 -8.04 12.57
CA SER A 204 -15.17 -8.06 14.04
C SER A 204 -16.29 -8.80 14.77
N HIS A 205 -17.50 -8.83 14.19
CA HIS A 205 -18.64 -9.63 14.66
C HIS A 205 -18.66 -11.06 14.11
N GLY A 206 -17.56 -11.52 13.50
CA GLY A 206 -17.37 -12.90 13.07
C GLY A 206 -17.86 -13.22 11.66
N ALA A 207 -18.13 -12.22 10.82
CA ALA A 207 -18.43 -12.47 9.40
C ALA A 207 -17.20 -12.96 8.63
N ASP A 208 -17.39 -13.90 7.69
CA ASP A 208 -16.38 -14.22 6.66
C ASP A 208 -16.51 -13.19 5.54
N VAL A 209 -15.62 -12.20 5.56
CA VAL A 209 -15.65 -11.09 4.62
C VAL A 209 -14.65 -11.33 3.50
N LEU A 210 -15.17 -11.47 2.28
CA LEU A 210 -14.39 -11.55 1.05
C LEU A 210 -14.55 -10.25 0.27
N ARG A 211 -13.50 -9.44 0.25
CA ARG A 211 -13.42 -8.19 -0.49
C ARG A 211 -12.91 -8.43 -1.89
N VAL A 212 -13.61 -7.87 -2.88
CA VAL A 212 -13.26 -7.96 -4.28
C VAL A 212 -12.82 -6.59 -4.80
N ASP A 213 -11.55 -6.47 -5.12
CA ASP A 213 -10.96 -5.28 -5.72
C ASP A 213 -10.86 -5.43 -7.25
N SER A 214 -11.07 -4.33 -7.97
CA SER A 214 -10.90 -4.29 -9.42
C SER A 214 -9.45 -3.99 -9.78
N PRO A 215 -8.84 -4.72 -10.74
CA PRO A 215 -7.47 -4.42 -11.18
C PRO A 215 -7.34 -3.05 -11.85
N HIS A 216 -8.45 -2.50 -12.37
CA HIS A 216 -8.48 -1.23 -13.09
C HIS A 216 -8.75 -0.01 -12.18
N LEU A 217 -9.01 -0.26 -10.89
CA LEU A 217 -9.38 0.76 -9.91
C LEU A 217 -8.78 0.40 -8.53
N PRO A 218 -7.43 0.35 -8.41
CA PRO A 218 -6.78 0.00 -7.15
C PRO A 218 -7.15 1.00 -6.04
N ASP A 219 -7.29 0.50 -4.81
CA ASP A 219 -7.42 1.34 -3.62
C ASP A 219 -6.05 1.74 -3.07
N ASP A 220 -6.02 2.72 -2.17
CA ASP A 220 -4.78 3.12 -1.50
C ASP A 220 -4.28 1.99 -0.57
N PRO A 221 -3.05 1.48 -0.74
CA PRO A 221 -2.54 0.38 0.08
C PRO A 221 -2.48 0.74 1.57
N GLY A 222 -2.16 1.99 1.89
CA GLY A 222 -2.07 2.43 3.27
C GLY A 222 -3.41 2.42 3.98
N GLN A 223 -4.45 2.84 3.26
CA GLN A 223 -5.84 2.75 3.69
C GLN A 223 -6.33 1.30 3.84
N LEU A 224 -5.84 0.37 3.02
CA LEU A 224 -6.16 -1.06 3.16
C LEU A 224 -5.55 -1.67 4.42
N VAL A 225 -4.41 -1.17 4.92
CA VAL A 225 -3.87 -1.63 6.20
C VAL A 225 -4.83 -1.30 7.34
N ASP A 226 -5.37 -0.08 7.36
CA ASP A 226 -6.32 0.36 8.39
C ASP A 226 -7.68 -0.36 8.25
N THR A 227 -8.21 -0.43 7.04
CA THR A 227 -9.59 -0.89 6.81
C THR A 227 -9.73 -2.37 6.45
N GLY A 228 -8.63 -3.05 6.14
CA GLY A 228 -8.53 -4.48 5.82
C GLY A 228 -8.64 -5.51 6.96
N PRO A 229 -8.42 -5.19 8.26
CA PRO A 229 -8.39 -6.19 9.33
C PRO A 229 -9.62 -7.10 9.37
N GLY A 230 -9.37 -8.40 9.59
CA GLY A 230 -10.40 -9.43 9.62
C GLY A 230 -10.99 -9.82 8.26
N LYS A 231 -10.54 -9.22 7.15
CA LYS A 231 -11.04 -9.50 5.79
C LYS A 231 -10.04 -10.28 4.96
N ARG A 232 -10.56 -10.98 3.96
CA ARG A 232 -9.80 -11.59 2.86
C ARG A 232 -9.97 -10.73 1.63
N HIS A 233 -8.87 -10.43 0.94
CA HIS A 233 -8.85 -9.57 -0.23
C HIS A 233 -8.53 -10.41 -1.47
N VAL A 234 -9.30 -10.24 -2.53
CA VAL A 234 -9.07 -10.87 -3.85
C VAL A 234 -9.21 -9.84 -4.95
N ARG A 235 -8.45 -9.99 -6.03
CA ARG A 235 -8.61 -9.18 -7.25
C ARG A 235 -9.43 -9.95 -8.27
N LEU A 236 -10.44 -9.28 -8.84
CA LEU A 236 -11.31 -9.90 -9.84
C LEU A 236 -11.74 -8.88 -10.89
N ASP A 237 -11.56 -9.21 -12.16
CA ASP A 237 -12.00 -8.34 -13.26
C ASP A 237 -13.41 -8.71 -13.75
N LEU A 238 -14.40 -7.91 -13.34
CA LEU A 238 -15.80 -8.04 -13.77
C LEU A 238 -16.01 -7.70 -15.26
N ALA A 239 -15.04 -7.07 -15.93
CA ALA A 239 -15.09 -6.88 -17.37
C ALA A 239 -14.91 -8.20 -18.13
N THR A 240 -14.28 -9.20 -17.52
CA THR A 240 -14.09 -10.53 -18.12
C THR A 240 -15.29 -11.46 -17.89
N PRO A 241 -15.62 -12.35 -18.85
CA PRO A 241 -16.63 -13.39 -18.62
C PRO A 241 -16.28 -14.33 -17.46
N ALA A 242 -14.99 -14.63 -17.26
CA ALA A 242 -14.53 -15.47 -16.16
C ALA A 242 -14.79 -14.80 -14.80
N GLY A 243 -14.41 -13.53 -14.64
CA GLY A 243 -14.66 -12.78 -13.42
C GLY A 243 -16.14 -12.63 -13.10
N ARG A 244 -17.00 -12.43 -14.12
CA ARG A 244 -18.46 -12.42 -13.91
C ARG A 244 -19.00 -13.77 -13.42
N ARG A 245 -18.57 -14.88 -14.00
CA ARG A 245 -18.96 -16.23 -13.52
C ARG A 245 -18.52 -16.47 -12.08
N THR A 246 -17.29 -16.09 -11.74
CA THR A 246 -16.79 -16.26 -10.37
C THR A 246 -17.57 -15.42 -9.35
N VAL A 247 -17.93 -14.17 -9.67
CA VAL A 247 -18.82 -13.39 -8.78
C VAL A 247 -20.18 -14.04 -8.64
N GLU A 248 -20.74 -14.58 -9.72
CA GLU A 248 -22.02 -15.29 -9.67
C GLU A 248 -21.98 -16.48 -8.71
N ASP A 249 -20.93 -17.29 -8.77
CA ASP A 249 -20.73 -18.43 -7.87
C ASP A 249 -20.60 -17.99 -6.41
N LEU A 250 -19.89 -16.87 -6.16
CA LEU A 250 -19.77 -16.28 -4.84
C LEU A 250 -21.12 -15.78 -4.32
N LEU A 251 -21.90 -15.08 -5.16
CA LEU A 251 -23.22 -14.54 -4.81
C LEU A 251 -24.21 -15.64 -4.46
N ALA A 252 -24.18 -16.78 -5.17
CA ALA A 252 -25.09 -17.90 -4.93
C ALA A 252 -25.02 -18.45 -3.49
N THR A 253 -23.89 -18.25 -2.79
CA THR A 253 -23.69 -18.74 -1.42
C THR A 253 -23.32 -17.64 -0.42
N ALA A 254 -23.36 -16.38 -0.84
CA ALA A 254 -23.23 -15.22 0.04
C ALA A 254 -24.49 -15.05 0.88
N ASP A 255 -24.35 -14.40 2.03
CA ASP A 255 -25.49 -13.97 2.85
C ASP A 255 -25.72 -12.46 2.68
N VAL A 256 -24.62 -11.71 2.47
CA VAL A 256 -24.62 -10.25 2.38
C VAL A 256 -23.76 -9.79 1.21
N VAL A 257 -24.19 -8.74 0.51
CA VAL A 257 -23.39 -7.96 -0.44
C VAL A 257 -23.35 -6.51 0.04
N VAL A 258 -22.15 -5.94 0.19
CA VAL A 258 -21.98 -4.51 0.47
C VAL A 258 -21.32 -3.85 -0.73
N GLN A 259 -21.94 -2.81 -1.28
CA GLN A 259 -21.40 -2.07 -2.43
C GLN A 259 -21.25 -0.58 -2.13
N GLY A 260 -20.17 0.02 -2.63
CA GLY A 260 -19.78 1.41 -2.33
C GLY A 260 -19.45 2.22 -3.58
N TYR A 261 -20.32 2.16 -4.59
CA TYR A 261 -20.15 2.89 -5.85
C TYR A 261 -21.31 3.87 -6.09
N ARG A 262 -21.14 4.75 -7.09
CA ARG A 262 -22.22 5.61 -7.55
C ARG A 262 -23.43 4.75 -7.95
N PRO A 263 -24.66 5.12 -7.56
CA PRO A 263 -25.88 4.50 -8.06
C PRO A 263 -25.80 4.17 -9.56
N GLY A 264 -26.09 2.91 -9.90
CA GLY A 264 -26.05 2.40 -11.28
C GLY A 264 -24.66 1.99 -11.81
N ALA A 265 -23.55 2.32 -11.14
CA ALA A 265 -22.20 2.02 -11.64
C ALA A 265 -21.92 0.52 -11.82
N LEU A 266 -22.59 -0.34 -11.04
CA LEU A 266 -22.46 -1.80 -11.15
C LEU A 266 -23.61 -2.47 -11.94
N ALA A 267 -24.59 -1.70 -12.43
CA ALA A 267 -25.73 -2.25 -13.17
C ALA A 267 -25.31 -2.99 -14.45
N ARG A 268 -24.28 -2.50 -15.14
CA ARG A 268 -23.70 -3.16 -16.32
C ARG A 268 -23.13 -4.57 -16.05
N PHE A 269 -22.92 -4.91 -14.78
CA PHE A 269 -22.46 -6.23 -14.35
C PHE A 269 -23.59 -7.06 -13.71
N GLY A 270 -24.83 -6.56 -13.71
CA GLY A 270 -25.99 -7.21 -13.07
C GLY A 270 -25.94 -7.16 -11.54
N LEU A 271 -25.15 -6.27 -10.95
CA LEU A 271 -24.95 -6.17 -9.50
C LEU A 271 -25.72 -5.00 -8.86
N ASP A 272 -26.65 -4.39 -9.58
CA ASP A 272 -27.59 -3.47 -8.95
C ASP A 272 -28.56 -4.24 -8.02
N PRO A 273 -29.11 -3.59 -6.97
CA PRO A 273 -29.94 -4.28 -5.98
C PRO A 273 -31.17 -4.97 -6.55
N GLY A 274 -31.76 -4.45 -7.63
CA GLY A 274 -32.94 -5.03 -8.27
C GLY A 274 -32.58 -6.35 -8.96
N ALA A 275 -31.58 -6.33 -9.83
CA ALA A 275 -31.09 -7.52 -10.52
C ALA A 275 -30.58 -8.60 -9.53
N LEU A 276 -29.96 -8.19 -8.41
CA LEU A 276 -29.55 -9.13 -7.35
C LEU A 276 -30.75 -9.75 -6.64
N ALA A 277 -31.80 -8.98 -6.35
CA ALA A 277 -32.99 -9.51 -5.69
C ALA A 277 -33.76 -10.53 -6.55
N GLU A 278 -33.78 -10.34 -7.87
CA GLU A 278 -34.40 -11.29 -8.81
C GLU A 278 -33.64 -12.62 -8.88
N ARG A 279 -32.30 -12.58 -8.96
CA ARG A 279 -31.46 -13.77 -9.12
C ARG A 279 -31.14 -14.46 -7.81
N HIS A 280 -31.01 -13.68 -6.74
CA HIS A 280 -30.65 -14.14 -5.40
C HIS A 280 -31.57 -13.52 -4.35
N PRO A 281 -32.84 -13.95 -4.28
CA PRO A 281 -33.87 -13.37 -3.40
C PRO A 281 -33.61 -13.58 -1.89
N HIS A 282 -32.48 -14.18 -1.53
CA HIS A 282 -32.05 -14.41 -0.15
C HIS A 282 -30.99 -13.41 0.32
N LEU A 283 -30.44 -12.57 -0.56
CA LEU A 283 -29.35 -11.67 -0.19
C LEU A 283 -29.84 -10.49 0.63
N VAL A 284 -29.03 -10.11 1.61
CA VAL A 284 -29.03 -8.76 2.17
C VAL A 284 -28.06 -7.92 1.35
N VAL A 285 -28.55 -6.90 0.67
CA VAL A 285 -27.72 -5.97 -0.10
C VAL A 285 -27.68 -4.63 0.62
N VAL A 286 -26.49 -4.08 0.88
CA VAL A 286 -26.33 -2.72 1.40
C VAL A 286 -25.55 -1.86 0.42
N SER A 287 -26.12 -0.70 0.08
CA SER A 287 -25.57 0.23 -0.90
C SER A 287 -25.18 1.54 -0.23
N LEU A 288 -23.92 1.93 -0.43
CA LEU A 288 -23.32 3.16 0.06
C LEU A 288 -22.97 4.07 -1.10
N SER A 289 -23.28 5.35 -0.96
CA SER A 289 -22.91 6.38 -1.94
C SER A 289 -22.63 7.72 -1.27
N ALA A 290 -22.01 8.66 -1.98
CA ALA A 290 -21.80 9.99 -1.43
C ALA A 290 -23.11 10.80 -1.35
N TRP A 291 -23.89 10.81 -2.43
CA TRP A 291 -25.01 11.75 -2.60
C TRP A 291 -26.39 11.10 -2.42
N GLY A 292 -26.48 9.76 -2.36
CA GLY A 292 -27.74 9.03 -2.33
C GLY A 292 -28.27 8.72 -3.73
N THR A 293 -29.43 8.06 -3.78
CA THR A 293 -30.12 7.69 -5.03
C THR A 293 -31.15 8.73 -5.47
N ALA A 294 -31.49 9.69 -4.60
CA ALA A 294 -32.46 10.74 -4.87
C ALA A 294 -31.79 11.99 -5.43
N GLY A 295 -32.45 12.64 -6.39
CA GLY A 295 -32.04 13.93 -6.95
C GLY A 295 -30.90 13.86 -7.97
N PRO A 296 -30.48 15.03 -8.49
CA PRO A 296 -29.63 15.12 -9.68
C PRO A 296 -28.18 14.71 -9.45
N TRP A 297 -27.74 14.56 -8.20
CA TRP A 297 -26.34 14.29 -7.86
C TRP A 297 -26.04 12.81 -7.61
N GLY A 298 -27.02 11.92 -7.68
CA GLY A 298 -26.81 10.49 -7.43
C GLY A 298 -25.75 9.86 -8.33
N ALA A 299 -25.61 10.30 -9.58
CA ALA A 299 -24.60 9.82 -10.51
C ALA A 299 -23.24 10.52 -10.38
N ARG A 300 -23.08 11.51 -9.49
CA ARG A 300 -21.81 12.24 -9.33
C ARG A 300 -20.81 11.45 -8.48
N ARG A 301 -19.52 11.69 -8.72
CA ARG A 301 -18.44 11.25 -7.82
C ARG A 301 -18.55 12.03 -6.51
N GLY A 302 -18.20 11.40 -5.41
CA GLY A 302 -18.22 12.06 -4.11
C GLY A 302 -17.36 11.33 -3.10
N PHE A 303 -16.91 12.12 -2.13
CA PHE A 303 -16.04 11.74 -1.03
C PHE A 303 -16.47 12.56 0.18
N ASP A 304 -16.20 12.11 1.39
CA ASP A 304 -16.56 12.83 2.62
C ASP A 304 -16.13 14.32 2.55
N SER A 305 -14.87 14.60 2.19
CA SER A 305 -14.38 15.98 2.00
C SER A 305 -15.19 16.83 0.99
N LEU A 306 -15.72 16.24 -0.08
CA LEU A 306 -16.56 16.95 -1.06
C LEU A 306 -17.97 17.18 -0.50
N VAL A 307 -18.50 16.23 0.25
CA VAL A 307 -19.78 16.38 0.95
C VAL A 307 -19.68 17.48 2.01
N GLN A 308 -18.57 17.55 2.76
CA GLN A 308 -18.33 18.63 3.71
C GLN A 308 -18.35 20.01 3.04
N ALA A 309 -17.73 20.14 1.86
CA ALA A 309 -17.73 21.38 1.08
C ALA A 309 -19.14 21.75 0.58
N ALA A 310 -19.82 20.82 -0.09
CA ALA A 310 -21.11 21.08 -0.71
C ALA A 310 -22.24 21.36 0.29
N THR A 311 -22.22 20.69 1.45
CA THR A 311 -23.29 20.79 2.46
C THR A 311 -23.15 21.99 3.39
N GLY A 312 -21.99 22.66 3.35
CA GLY A 312 -21.65 23.81 4.18
C GLY A 312 -21.05 23.49 5.55
N ILE A 313 -20.74 22.22 5.82
CA ILE A 313 -19.91 21.82 6.96
C ILE A 313 -18.56 22.55 6.92
N ALA A 314 -17.92 22.62 5.75
CA ALA A 314 -16.63 23.29 5.60
C ALA A 314 -16.70 24.79 5.96
N ARG A 315 -17.84 25.45 5.75
CA ARG A 315 -18.04 26.85 6.16
C ARG A 315 -18.24 27.00 7.66
N ILE A 316 -18.87 26.03 8.31
CA ILE A 316 -19.07 26.04 9.77
C ILE A 316 -17.75 25.73 10.51
N CYS A 317 -16.97 24.79 9.99
CA CYS A 317 -15.69 24.37 10.57
C CYS A 317 -14.53 25.31 10.25
N GLY A 318 -14.71 26.22 9.28
CA GLY A 318 -13.70 27.17 8.84
C GLY A 318 -13.66 28.46 9.65
N THR A 319 -12.81 29.37 9.20
CA THR A 319 -12.72 30.74 9.70
C THR A 319 -13.58 31.68 8.83
N ALA A 320 -13.53 32.98 9.10
CA ALA A 320 -14.14 33.98 8.23
C ALA A 320 -13.58 33.90 6.80
N ASP A 321 -12.27 33.65 6.70
CA ASP A 321 -11.49 33.75 5.47
C ASP A 321 -11.31 32.41 4.74
N GLU A 322 -11.26 31.29 5.46
CA GLU A 322 -10.92 29.97 4.88
C GLU A 322 -11.88 28.85 5.31
N PRO A 323 -12.23 27.90 4.41
CA PRO A 323 -12.99 26.71 4.77
C PRO A 323 -12.19 25.78 5.70
N GLY A 324 -12.90 25.10 6.59
CA GLY A 324 -12.34 24.10 7.50
C GLY A 324 -12.80 22.68 7.18
N VAL A 325 -12.40 21.75 8.02
CA VAL A 325 -12.75 20.32 7.92
C VAL A 325 -13.21 19.78 9.27
N LEU A 326 -14.01 18.70 9.23
CA LEU A 326 -14.29 17.90 10.41
C LEU A 326 -12.99 17.30 10.98
N PRO A 327 -12.93 16.96 12.29
CA PRO A 327 -11.73 16.42 12.94
C PRO A 327 -11.29 15.03 12.43
N ALA A 328 -12.09 14.42 11.57
CA ALA A 328 -11.90 13.12 10.91
C ALA A 328 -12.71 13.09 9.60
N GLN A 329 -12.56 12.04 8.78
CA GLN A 329 -13.58 11.68 7.76
C GLN A 329 -14.82 11.10 8.44
N ALA A 330 -15.46 11.91 9.29
CA ALA A 330 -16.48 11.47 10.24
C ALA A 330 -17.77 11.03 9.56
N LEU A 331 -18.09 11.56 8.38
CA LEU A 331 -19.27 11.13 7.61
C LEU A 331 -19.04 9.72 7.08
N ASP A 332 -17.83 9.43 6.58
CA ASP A 332 -17.48 8.09 6.11
C ASP A 332 -17.54 7.06 7.25
N HIS A 333 -16.87 7.32 8.38
CA HIS A 333 -16.87 6.40 9.53
C HIS A 333 -18.28 6.16 10.08
N ALA A 334 -19.05 7.23 10.30
CA ALA A 334 -20.40 7.10 10.85
C ALA A 334 -21.34 6.36 9.87
N THR A 335 -21.28 6.68 8.58
CA THR A 335 -22.09 5.99 7.56
C THR A 335 -21.68 4.51 7.46
N GLY A 336 -20.40 4.19 7.61
CA GLY A 336 -19.90 2.82 7.66
C GLY A 336 -20.46 2.03 8.84
N HIS A 337 -20.44 2.59 10.05
CA HIS A 337 -21.04 1.94 11.22
C HIS A 337 -22.57 1.78 11.09
N LEU A 338 -23.27 2.78 10.54
CA LEU A 338 -24.70 2.68 10.25
C LEU A 338 -25.00 1.61 9.19
N ALA A 339 -24.14 1.43 8.19
CA ALA A 339 -24.26 0.36 7.22
C ALA A 339 -24.05 -1.03 7.84
N ALA A 340 -23.07 -1.18 8.74
CA ALA A 340 -22.92 -2.42 9.52
C ALA A 340 -24.16 -2.70 10.38
N ALA A 341 -24.71 -1.69 11.05
CA ALA A 341 -25.97 -1.80 11.81
C ALA A 341 -27.13 -2.25 10.91
N THR A 342 -27.20 -1.71 9.68
CA THR A 342 -28.21 -2.05 8.67
C THR A 342 -28.11 -3.51 8.25
N VAL A 343 -26.90 -4.02 7.99
CA VAL A 343 -26.67 -5.44 7.68
C VAL A 343 -27.09 -6.33 8.86
N LEU A 344 -26.65 -6.02 10.08
CA LEU A 344 -26.93 -6.82 11.28
C LEU A 344 -28.44 -6.88 11.58
N ALA A 345 -29.13 -5.75 11.47
CA ALA A 345 -30.58 -5.68 11.62
C ALA A 345 -31.30 -6.46 10.51
N ALA A 346 -30.90 -6.31 9.25
CA ALA A 346 -31.50 -7.06 8.14
C ALA A 346 -31.32 -8.58 8.30
N LEU A 347 -30.15 -9.04 8.74
CA LEU A 347 -29.91 -10.45 9.06
C LEU A 347 -30.78 -10.93 10.22
N ALA A 348 -31.01 -10.10 11.25
CA ALA A 348 -31.90 -10.43 12.36
C ALA A 348 -33.35 -10.56 11.87
N ARG A 349 -33.82 -9.61 11.06
CA ARG A 349 -35.14 -9.67 10.43
C ARG A 349 -35.29 -10.87 9.51
N GLN A 350 -34.24 -11.24 8.78
CA GLN A 350 -34.26 -12.44 7.93
C GLN A 350 -34.44 -13.75 8.75
N ARG A 351 -34.02 -13.79 10.02
CA ARG A 351 -34.26 -14.95 10.91
C ARG A 351 -35.73 -15.14 11.27
N GLU A 352 -36.51 -14.06 11.28
CA GLU A 352 -37.91 -14.05 11.72
C GLU A 352 -38.88 -13.94 10.54
N GLU A 353 -38.59 -13.06 9.59
CA GLU A 353 -39.46 -12.68 8.46
C GLU A 353 -39.04 -13.36 7.15
N GLY A 354 -37.78 -13.77 7.02
CA GLY A 354 -37.22 -14.36 5.79
C GLY A 354 -37.13 -13.41 4.59
N GLY A 355 -36.66 -13.92 3.46
CA GLY A 355 -36.53 -13.18 2.21
C GLY A 355 -35.31 -12.25 2.14
N GLY A 356 -35.24 -11.48 1.06
CA GLY A 356 -34.13 -10.59 0.74
C GLY A 356 -34.37 -9.16 1.22
N TRP A 357 -33.30 -8.43 1.47
CA TRP A 357 -33.35 -7.07 2.02
C TRP A 357 -32.40 -6.13 1.30
N HIS A 358 -32.78 -4.86 1.17
CA HIS A 358 -31.93 -3.81 0.64
C HIS A 358 -31.86 -2.63 1.62
N GLY A 359 -30.64 -2.29 2.02
CA GLY A 359 -30.31 -1.07 2.75
C GLY A 359 -29.64 -0.04 1.84
N ALA A 360 -30.06 1.23 1.92
CA ALA A 360 -29.38 2.33 1.24
C ALA A 360 -29.04 3.47 2.22
N LEU A 361 -27.80 3.96 2.14
CA LEU A 361 -27.32 5.08 2.95
C LEU A 361 -26.45 6.02 2.09
N SER A 362 -26.35 7.28 2.50
CA SER A 362 -25.44 8.23 1.86
C SER A 362 -24.72 9.17 2.82
N LEU A 363 -23.50 9.54 2.46
CA LEU A 363 -22.70 10.50 3.23
C LEU A 363 -23.42 11.85 3.37
N ALA A 364 -24.08 12.31 2.29
CA ALA A 364 -24.82 13.56 2.29
C ALA A 364 -26.02 13.51 3.25
N ARG A 365 -26.68 12.36 3.41
CA ARG A 365 -27.76 12.20 4.38
C ARG A 365 -27.22 12.16 5.82
N THR A 366 -26.07 11.53 6.05
CA THR A 366 -25.35 11.62 7.34
C THR A 366 -24.93 13.06 7.66
N ALA A 367 -24.47 13.82 6.66
CA ALA A 367 -24.14 15.24 6.80
C ALA A 367 -25.38 16.07 7.14
N HIS A 368 -26.52 15.79 6.49
CA HIS A 368 -27.79 16.44 6.82
C HIS A 368 -28.19 16.20 8.28
N TRP A 369 -28.07 14.96 8.76
CA TRP A 369 -28.31 14.65 10.17
C TRP A 369 -27.41 15.47 11.10
N LEU A 370 -26.11 15.51 10.81
CA LEU A 370 -25.12 16.25 11.61
C LEU A 370 -25.41 17.75 11.66
N LEU A 371 -25.86 18.34 10.54
CA LEU A 371 -26.21 19.76 10.45
C LEU A 371 -27.52 20.10 11.19
N ALA A 372 -28.46 19.16 11.26
CA ALA A 372 -29.73 19.33 11.96
C ALA A 372 -29.64 19.04 13.46
N ALA A 373 -28.63 18.30 13.90
CA ALA A 373 -28.44 17.94 15.30
C ALA A 373 -28.20 19.18 16.18
N PRO A 374 -28.77 19.22 17.41
CA PRO A 374 -28.54 20.32 18.33
C PRO A 374 -27.06 20.53 18.60
N ARG A 375 -26.58 21.77 18.44
CA ARG A 375 -25.20 22.12 18.77
C ARG A 375 -25.02 22.08 20.28
N ARG A 376 -23.97 21.41 20.74
CA ARG A 376 -23.56 21.40 22.14
C ARG A 376 -22.15 21.94 22.21
N ALA A 377 -21.90 22.87 23.13
CA ALA A 377 -20.55 23.30 23.43
C ALA A 377 -19.87 22.14 24.16
N GLU A 378 -18.83 21.58 23.55
CA GLU A 378 -18.02 20.54 24.17
C GLU A 378 -16.63 21.11 24.42
N ALA A 379 -16.12 20.93 25.63
CA ALA A 379 -14.78 21.36 25.97
C ALA A 379 -13.77 20.57 25.11
N ALA A 380 -12.70 21.24 24.66
CA ALA A 380 -11.62 20.54 23.99
C ALA A 380 -11.06 19.48 24.95
N ALA A 381 -11.20 18.20 24.58
CA ALA A 381 -10.55 17.13 25.32
C ALA A 381 -9.04 17.24 25.14
N GLY A 382 -8.29 17.01 26.23
CA GLY A 382 -6.84 16.95 26.19
C GLY A 382 -6.33 15.76 25.34
N PRO A 383 -5.02 15.68 25.10
CA PRO A 383 -4.42 14.55 24.41
C PRO A 383 -4.77 13.24 25.12
N VAL A 384 -5.20 12.25 24.33
CA VAL A 384 -5.54 10.90 24.78
C VAL A 384 -4.37 9.98 24.47
N ASP A 385 -3.98 9.14 25.43
CA ASP A 385 -3.04 8.05 25.19
C ASP A 385 -3.71 6.95 24.36
N PRO A 386 -3.27 6.69 23.12
CA PRO A 386 -3.88 5.68 22.27
C PRO A 386 -3.49 4.25 22.68
N GLU A 387 -2.38 4.05 23.40
CA GLU A 387 -1.74 2.74 23.60
C GLU A 387 -2.68 1.66 24.16
N PRO A 388 -3.58 1.93 25.14
CA PRO A 388 -4.51 0.93 25.66
C PRO A 388 -5.55 0.43 24.64
N TYR A 389 -5.73 1.16 23.54
CA TYR A 389 -6.70 0.88 22.49
C TYR A 389 -6.04 0.30 21.24
N LEU A 390 -4.72 0.16 21.22
CA LEU A 390 -3.99 -0.42 20.11
C LEU A 390 -3.95 -1.94 20.21
N LEU A 391 -4.03 -2.56 19.05
CA LEU A 391 -3.96 -3.99 18.83
C LEU A 391 -2.85 -4.23 17.81
N SER A 392 -1.99 -5.21 18.09
CA SER A 392 -1.00 -5.70 17.14
C SER A 392 -1.46 -7.02 16.55
N LEU A 393 -1.58 -7.07 15.23
CA LEU A 393 -2.00 -8.24 14.47
C LEU A 393 -0.82 -8.80 13.67
N PRO A 394 -0.66 -10.13 13.60
CA PRO A 394 0.34 -10.73 12.72
C PRO A 394 -0.01 -10.47 11.24
N SER A 395 1.00 -10.15 10.44
CA SER A 395 0.95 -10.08 8.97
C SER A 395 2.26 -10.62 8.37
N ALA A 396 2.24 -10.95 7.09
CA ALA A 396 3.42 -11.37 6.33
C ALA A 396 4.50 -10.28 6.28
N ASP A 397 4.09 -9.01 6.28
CA ASP A 397 4.97 -7.83 6.21
C ASP A 397 5.37 -7.30 7.61
N GLY A 398 5.21 -8.12 8.65
CA GLY A 398 5.46 -7.74 10.06
C GLY A 398 4.20 -7.37 10.84
N PRO A 399 4.30 -7.07 12.14
CA PRO A 399 3.15 -6.78 12.97
C PRO A 399 2.45 -5.50 12.51
N VAL A 400 1.13 -5.57 12.36
CA VAL A 400 0.28 -4.44 12.00
C VAL A 400 -0.38 -3.90 13.27
N THR A 401 -0.05 -2.68 13.66
CA THR A 401 -0.64 -2.01 14.83
C THR A 401 -1.79 -1.13 14.41
N LEU A 402 -2.96 -1.29 15.03
CA LEU A 402 -4.23 -0.66 14.66
C LEU A 402 -5.04 -0.29 15.90
N VAL A 403 -6.00 0.63 15.76
CA VAL A 403 -7.00 0.87 16.81
C VAL A 403 -7.99 -0.29 16.84
N ALA A 404 -8.18 -0.91 18.01
CA ALA A 404 -9.14 -1.97 18.22
C ALA A 404 -10.59 -1.51 17.90
N PRO A 405 -11.47 -2.41 17.43
CA PRO A 405 -12.83 -2.03 17.07
C PRO A 405 -13.62 -1.63 18.34
N PRO A 406 -14.26 -0.45 18.37
CA PRO A 406 -14.87 0.07 19.59
C PRO A 406 -16.07 -0.79 20.01
N GLY A 407 -15.98 -1.36 21.22
CA GLY A 407 -17.04 -2.17 21.83
C GLY A 407 -17.32 -3.51 21.13
N SER A 408 -16.54 -3.89 20.12
CA SER A 408 -16.70 -5.15 19.38
C SER A 408 -15.52 -6.09 19.66
N PRO A 409 -15.67 -7.41 19.47
CA PRO A 409 -14.55 -8.33 19.66
C PRO A 409 -13.32 -7.94 18.80
N PRO A 410 -12.09 -8.08 19.32
CA PRO A 410 -10.90 -7.72 18.56
C PRO A 410 -10.74 -8.64 17.35
N TRP A 411 -10.25 -8.07 16.23
CA TRP A 411 -9.80 -8.88 15.10
C TRP A 411 -8.66 -9.80 15.53
N ARG A 412 -8.52 -10.92 14.82
CA ARG A 412 -7.48 -11.94 15.12
C ARG A 412 -6.41 -12.06 14.05
N ALA A 413 -6.59 -11.38 12.92
CA ALA A 413 -5.67 -11.36 11.80
C ALA A 413 -5.72 -9.99 11.14
N ALA A 414 -4.57 -9.50 10.67
CA ALA A 414 -4.48 -8.29 9.87
C ALA A 414 -5.22 -8.46 8.52
N ALA A 415 -5.19 -7.43 7.67
CA ALA A 415 -5.67 -7.56 6.30
C ALA A 415 -4.96 -8.76 5.64
N VAL A 416 -5.72 -9.76 5.20
CA VAL A 416 -5.15 -10.89 4.47
C VAL A 416 -5.24 -10.57 2.98
N PHE A 417 -4.10 -10.19 2.41
CA PHE A 417 -3.89 -10.17 0.97
C PHE A 417 -3.69 -11.61 0.53
N LEU A 418 -4.73 -12.22 -0.04
CA LEU A 418 -4.58 -13.52 -0.67
C LEU A 418 -3.98 -13.25 -2.04
N ASP A 419 -2.66 -13.40 -2.13
CA ASP A 419 -1.94 -13.17 -3.37
C ASP A 419 -2.39 -14.13 -4.48
N ASP A 420 -3.04 -15.27 -4.14
CA ASP A 420 -3.28 -16.39 -5.06
C ASP A 420 -4.52 -17.29 -4.88
N ASP A 421 -5.42 -17.03 -3.92
CA ASP A 421 -6.60 -17.90 -3.82
C ASP A 421 -7.61 -17.60 -4.93
N ARG A 422 -8.06 -18.67 -5.61
CA ARG A 422 -9.28 -18.64 -6.42
C ARG A 422 -10.38 -17.98 -5.57
N PRO A 423 -11.11 -16.96 -6.07
CA PRO A 423 -12.09 -16.24 -5.28
C PRO A 423 -13.15 -17.21 -4.76
N SER A 424 -13.03 -17.61 -3.50
CA SER A 424 -13.82 -18.68 -2.92
C SER A 424 -14.06 -18.43 -1.44
N TRP A 425 -15.23 -18.87 -1.00
CA TRP A 425 -15.56 -18.85 0.42
C TRP A 425 -14.73 -19.88 1.18
N ARG A 426 -14.39 -19.57 2.43
CA ARG A 426 -13.88 -20.62 3.32
C ARG A 426 -14.97 -21.68 3.54
N PRO A 427 -14.59 -22.94 3.76
CA PRO A 427 -15.51 -23.96 4.23
C PRO A 427 -16.27 -23.45 5.46
N ARG A 428 -17.59 -23.69 5.54
CA ARG A 428 -18.35 -23.30 6.73
C ARG A 428 -17.81 -24.07 7.94
N GLY A 429 -17.57 -23.38 9.06
CA GLY A 429 -16.99 -23.98 10.27
C GLY A 429 -15.46 -24.02 10.29
N TRP A 430 -14.77 -23.40 9.33
CA TRP A 430 -13.32 -23.21 9.39
C TRP A 430 -12.92 -22.48 10.70
N PRO A 431 -12.04 -23.04 11.54
CA PRO A 431 -11.67 -22.41 12.80
C PRO A 431 -10.94 -21.09 12.53
N ALA A 432 -11.34 -20.02 13.21
CA ALA A 432 -10.48 -18.84 13.34
C ALA A 432 -9.13 -19.31 13.92
N ALA A 433 -8.01 -18.86 13.35
CA ALA A 433 -6.67 -19.35 13.69
C ALA A 433 -6.43 -19.47 15.22
N PRO A 434 -5.72 -20.51 15.70
CA PRO A 434 -5.56 -20.77 17.12
C PRO A 434 -4.81 -19.65 17.84
N VAL A 435 -5.30 -19.31 19.03
CA VAL A 435 -4.73 -18.31 19.95
C VAL A 435 -3.56 -18.94 20.73
N ARG A 436 -2.37 -18.35 20.67
CA ARG A 436 -1.43 -18.42 21.80
C ARG A 436 -1.62 -17.14 22.61
N PRO A 437 -2.06 -17.19 23.87
CA PRO A 437 -2.02 -16.00 24.70
C PRO A 437 -0.56 -15.56 24.84
N PRO A 438 -0.26 -14.25 24.93
CA PRO A 438 1.07 -13.81 25.32
C PRO A 438 1.38 -14.47 26.66
N GLY A 439 2.50 -15.22 26.70
CA GLY A 439 2.97 -15.81 27.92
C GLY A 439 3.11 -14.70 28.95
N ARG A 440 2.35 -14.79 30.06
CA ARG A 440 2.67 -14.02 31.24
C ARG A 440 4.09 -14.42 31.63
N GLY A 441 5.06 -13.54 31.40
CA GLY A 441 6.36 -13.66 32.05
C GLY A 441 6.14 -13.84 33.55
N PRO A 442 6.98 -14.60 34.26
CA PRO A 442 6.74 -14.92 35.65
C PRO A 442 6.73 -13.61 36.45
N GLY A 443 5.54 -13.21 36.88
CA GLY A 443 5.35 -12.07 37.76
C GLY A 443 6.07 -12.34 39.07
N ARG A 444 7.03 -11.48 39.40
CA ARG A 444 7.57 -11.39 40.76
C ARG A 444 6.44 -10.87 41.66
N GLY A 445 5.84 -11.78 42.44
CA GLY A 445 5.04 -11.41 43.61
C GLY A 445 5.96 -11.10 44.80
N PRO A 446 5.58 -10.18 45.69
CA PRO A 446 6.33 -9.87 46.90
C PRO A 446 5.95 -10.84 48.03
N GLY A 447 6.95 -11.23 48.82
CA GLY A 447 6.78 -11.79 50.17
C GLY A 447 6.36 -13.27 50.23
N ASP A 448 7.31 -14.15 50.54
CA ASP A 448 7.27 -14.95 51.78
C ASP A 448 8.55 -15.80 51.84
N GLY A 449 9.28 -15.64 52.95
CA GLY A 449 10.61 -16.17 53.13
C GLY A 449 10.67 -17.65 53.50
N CYS A 450 11.85 -18.25 53.32
CA CYS A 450 12.39 -19.22 54.25
C CYS A 450 13.93 -19.35 54.07
N PRO A 451 14.70 -19.63 55.14
CA PRO A 451 16.08 -19.20 55.29
C PRO A 451 17.10 -20.32 55.03
N CYS A 452 18.33 -19.98 54.66
CA CYS A 452 19.48 -20.88 54.81
C CYS A 452 20.71 -20.06 55.20
N ALA A 453 21.28 -20.41 56.34
CA ALA A 453 22.39 -19.75 57.00
C ALA A 453 23.77 -20.13 56.41
N ALA A 454 24.70 -19.19 56.64
CA ALA A 454 26.16 -19.25 56.70
C ALA A 454 26.91 -20.59 56.51
N GLY A 455 27.99 -20.52 55.74
CA GLY A 455 29.10 -21.49 55.76
C GLY A 455 30.24 -21.08 54.82
N GLN A 456 31.25 -20.41 55.37
CA GLN A 456 32.55 -20.10 54.75
C GLN A 456 33.37 -21.38 54.47
N PHE A 457 34.13 -21.45 53.38
CA PHE A 457 35.62 -21.55 53.35
C PHE A 457 36.19 -22.00 51.99
N ASP A 458 37.11 -21.14 51.51
CA ASP A 458 38.29 -21.23 50.63
C ASP A 458 38.42 -22.09 49.33
N PRO A 459 39.05 -21.51 48.28
CA PRO A 459 39.54 -22.19 47.06
C PRO A 459 41.03 -22.63 47.26
N PRO A 460 41.70 -23.43 46.38
CA PRO A 460 42.26 -22.86 45.13
C PRO A 460 42.64 -23.84 43.97
N ARG A 461 43.01 -23.21 42.83
CA ARG A 461 44.08 -23.53 41.86
C ARG A 461 43.72 -24.08 40.46
N ARG A 462 44.24 -23.28 39.52
CA ARG A 462 44.47 -23.48 38.08
C ARG A 462 45.37 -24.67 37.74
N ARG A 463 45.14 -25.23 36.54
CA ARG A 463 46.05 -25.65 35.44
C ARG A 463 45.25 -26.69 34.63
N GLY A 464 45.23 -26.77 33.30
CA GLY A 464 45.98 -26.19 32.19
C GLY A 464 45.92 -27.19 31.02
N ARG A 465 45.91 -26.67 29.79
CA ARG A 465 46.25 -27.33 28.49
C ARG A 465 45.27 -28.34 27.85
N ALA A 466 44.73 -27.89 26.71
CA ALA A 466 44.84 -28.42 25.34
C ALA A 466 44.66 -29.93 25.04
N SER A 467 43.57 -30.24 24.30
CA SER A 467 43.39 -30.95 23.00
C SER A 467 44.24 -32.19 22.64
N PRO A 468 43.91 -32.99 21.59
CA PRO A 468 42.70 -33.14 20.75
C PRO A 468 42.28 -34.64 20.68
N TRP A 469 41.31 -35.04 19.84
CA TRP A 469 41.41 -36.18 18.89
C TRP A 469 40.11 -36.33 18.08
N GLU A 470 40.34 -36.55 16.79
CA GLU A 470 39.41 -36.71 15.69
C GLU A 470 38.69 -38.08 15.68
N GLY A 471 37.65 -38.17 14.84
CA GLY A 471 37.53 -39.30 13.92
C GLY A 471 36.26 -40.13 14.02
N GLY A 472 35.61 -40.36 12.87
CA GLY A 472 34.80 -41.57 12.65
C GLY A 472 33.56 -41.39 11.80
N ALA A 473 33.70 -41.63 10.50
CA ALA A 473 32.65 -41.63 9.47
C ALA A 473 31.98 -43.01 9.28
N GLY A 474 30.87 -43.03 8.53
CA GLY A 474 30.26 -44.19 7.85
C GLY A 474 28.91 -44.64 8.43
N THR A 475 27.86 -45.00 7.68
CA THR A 475 27.69 -45.35 6.25
C THR A 475 26.18 -45.43 5.91
N SER A 476 25.79 -44.78 4.80
CA SER A 476 24.88 -45.15 3.69
C SER A 476 23.80 -46.27 3.78
N GLY A 477 22.61 -46.00 3.18
CA GLY A 477 22.06 -46.89 2.13
C GLY A 477 20.55 -47.22 2.08
N GLY A 478 19.80 -46.56 1.17
CA GLY A 478 18.65 -47.08 0.36
C GLY A 478 17.24 -47.12 1.00
N GLY A 479 16.13 -46.74 0.36
CA GLY A 479 15.84 -46.20 -0.99
C GLY A 479 14.32 -46.20 -1.31
N ALA A 480 13.89 -45.28 -2.19
CA ALA A 480 12.67 -45.24 -3.06
C ALA A 480 11.25 -45.13 -2.43
N ALA A 481 10.21 -44.49 -3.01
CA ALA A 481 9.98 -43.58 -4.14
C ALA A 481 8.45 -43.19 -4.20
N MET A 482 8.11 -42.19 -5.05
CA MET A 482 6.79 -41.67 -5.55
C MET A 482 6.14 -40.52 -4.73
N ALA A 483 6.08 -39.26 -5.21
CA ALA A 483 5.38 -38.64 -6.38
C ALA A 483 3.84 -38.58 -6.14
N ASP A 484 3.05 -37.53 -6.40
CA ASP A 484 3.14 -36.33 -7.23
C ASP A 484 1.92 -35.40 -6.95
N GLN A 485 1.89 -34.20 -7.55
CA GLN A 485 0.78 -33.26 -7.80
C GLN A 485 0.61 -32.03 -6.89
N ALA A 486 1.42 -31.01 -7.19
CA ALA A 486 1.08 -29.61 -6.94
C ALA A 486 0.91 -28.90 -8.31
N THR A 487 -0.28 -28.36 -8.59
CA THR A 487 -0.55 -27.56 -9.80
C THR A 487 -0.84 -26.10 -9.43
N ALA A 488 0.10 -25.24 -9.81
CA ALA A 488 0.02 -23.87 -10.35
C ALA A 488 -1.24 -22.99 -10.12
N ALA A 489 -0.99 -21.79 -9.58
CA ALA A 489 -1.47 -20.44 -9.96
C ALA A 489 -1.48 -19.56 -8.68
N GLY A 490 -0.89 -18.36 -8.65
CA GLY A 490 -0.86 -17.33 -9.68
C GLY A 490 -0.01 -16.09 -9.30
N ARG A 491 -0.29 -14.97 -9.98
CA ARG A 491 0.57 -13.77 -10.03
C ARG A 491 -0.25 -12.54 -9.62
N GLY A 492 0.00 -11.96 -8.45
CA GLY A 492 -0.66 -10.73 -7.96
C GLY A 492 0.36 -9.70 -7.44
N ALA A 493 0.45 -8.54 -8.10
CA ALA A 493 1.45 -7.50 -7.86
C ALA A 493 1.43 -6.90 -6.43
N GLN A 494 2.56 -7.10 -5.72
CA GLN A 494 2.93 -6.53 -4.43
C GLN A 494 3.22 -5.01 -4.52
N VAL A 495 2.77 -4.26 -3.51
CA VAL A 495 3.41 -2.98 -3.14
C VAL A 495 4.69 -3.39 -2.44
N ALA A 496 5.84 -3.06 -2.99
CA ALA A 496 7.09 -3.64 -2.54
C ALA A 496 7.49 -3.07 -1.16
N ASP A 497 7.27 -3.84 -0.09
CA ASP A 497 7.86 -3.55 1.21
C ASP A 497 9.36 -3.78 1.13
N VAL A 498 10.13 -2.85 1.68
CA VAL A 498 11.59 -2.91 1.71
C VAL A 498 12.00 -3.96 2.73
N ARG A 499 12.52 -5.08 2.24
CA ARG A 499 13.01 -6.19 3.05
C ARG A 499 14.53 -6.11 3.16
N THR A 500 15.09 -6.79 4.14
CA THR A 500 16.54 -6.98 4.23
C THR A 500 16.89 -8.46 4.10
N ALA A 501 18.04 -8.74 3.49
CA ALA A 501 18.61 -10.07 3.38
C ALA A 501 20.10 -10.01 3.74
N ARG A 502 20.58 -11.00 4.48
CA ARG A 502 22.01 -11.13 4.75
C ARG A 502 22.67 -11.85 3.57
N ALA A 503 23.61 -11.19 2.91
CA ALA A 503 24.29 -11.67 1.71
C ALA A 503 25.77 -11.26 1.78
N ASN A 504 26.69 -12.18 1.50
CA ASN A 504 28.13 -11.90 1.45
C ASN A 504 28.67 -11.10 2.67
N GLY A 505 28.19 -11.45 3.88
CA GLY A 505 28.61 -10.79 5.12
C GLY A 505 27.98 -9.42 5.39
N ILE A 506 27.15 -8.89 4.50
CA ILE A 506 26.43 -7.62 4.66
C ILE A 506 24.91 -7.82 4.71
N GLU A 507 24.18 -6.80 5.17
CA GLU A 507 22.73 -6.69 4.96
C GLU A 507 22.45 -5.89 3.69
N ILE A 508 21.58 -6.43 2.84
CA ILE A 508 21.11 -5.83 1.59
C ILE A 508 19.62 -5.54 1.71
N ALA A 509 19.24 -4.28 1.54
CA ALA A 509 17.85 -3.87 1.43
C ALA A 509 17.33 -4.07 -0.01
N TYR A 510 16.20 -4.73 -0.16
CA TYR A 510 15.62 -5.06 -1.45
C TYR A 510 14.10 -5.04 -1.47
N GLU A 511 13.55 -5.04 -2.67
CA GLU A 511 12.13 -5.03 -2.97
C GLU A 511 11.83 -5.99 -4.13
N THR A 512 10.62 -6.57 -4.13
CA THR A 512 10.19 -7.51 -5.18
C THR A 512 8.91 -7.07 -5.89
N PHE A 513 8.84 -7.28 -7.21
CA PHE A 513 7.66 -7.03 -8.04
C PHE A 513 7.35 -8.27 -8.88
N GLY A 514 6.06 -8.50 -9.13
CA GLY A 514 5.60 -9.68 -9.86
C GLY A 514 5.40 -10.92 -8.99
N ASP A 515 5.09 -12.04 -9.63
CA ASP A 515 4.92 -13.33 -8.95
C ASP A 515 6.25 -13.93 -8.56
N ARG A 516 6.29 -14.55 -7.39
CA ARG A 516 7.42 -15.36 -6.91
C ARG A 516 7.74 -16.55 -7.81
N SER A 517 6.78 -17.10 -8.55
CA SER A 517 7.04 -18.13 -9.57
C SER A 517 7.56 -17.55 -10.89
N GLY A 518 7.67 -16.22 -10.99
CA GLY A 518 8.20 -15.54 -12.15
C GLY A 518 9.67 -15.82 -12.42
N ARG A 519 10.07 -15.59 -13.66
CA ARG A 519 11.48 -15.70 -14.07
C ARG A 519 12.28 -14.69 -13.25
N PRO A 520 13.28 -15.08 -12.47
CA PRO A 520 13.99 -14.13 -11.63
C PRO A 520 14.70 -13.06 -12.47
N LEU A 521 14.50 -11.79 -12.15
CA LEU A 521 15.12 -10.64 -12.78
C LEU A 521 15.70 -9.71 -11.71
N VAL A 522 17.02 -9.64 -11.59
CA VAL A 522 17.69 -8.74 -10.64
C VAL A 522 18.07 -7.43 -11.33
N LEU A 523 17.69 -6.31 -10.70
CA LEU A 523 17.98 -4.96 -11.15
C LEU A 523 19.09 -4.35 -10.28
N VAL A 524 20.24 -4.06 -10.88
CA VAL A 524 21.42 -3.48 -10.20
C VAL A 524 21.57 -2.00 -10.58
N MET A 525 21.47 -1.12 -9.59
CA MET A 525 21.51 0.33 -9.80
C MET A 525 22.94 0.88 -9.97
N GLY A 526 23.04 2.09 -10.55
CA GLY A 526 24.27 2.84 -10.74
C GLY A 526 24.84 3.47 -9.46
N ALA A 527 26.02 4.07 -9.58
CA ALA A 527 26.78 4.59 -8.44
C ALA A 527 26.04 5.70 -7.69
N GLY A 528 25.96 5.59 -6.36
CA GLY A 528 25.35 6.58 -5.47
C GLY A 528 23.82 6.65 -5.54
N VAL A 529 23.18 5.92 -6.46
CA VAL A 529 21.73 5.93 -6.64
C VAL A 529 21.13 4.74 -5.90
N GLN A 530 20.14 5.00 -5.04
CA GLN A 530 19.38 3.97 -4.32
C GLN A 530 18.44 3.22 -5.26
N MET A 531 17.90 2.08 -4.83
CA MET A 531 16.96 1.27 -5.59
C MET A 531 15.71 2.04 -6.06
N LEU A 532 15.36 3.15 -5.40
CA LEU A 532 14.28 4.04 -5.80
C LEU A 532 14.47 4.67 -7.18
N GLY A 533 15.71 4.75 -7.68
CA GLY A 533 15.98 5.21 -9.04
C GLY A 533 15.45 4.25 -10.13
N TRP A 534 15.15 2.99 -9.78
CA TRP A 534 14.38 2.10 -10.65
C TRP A 534 12.92 2.49 -10.48
N HIS A 535 12.34 3.21 -11.43
CA HIS A 535 10.94 3.62 -11.30
C HIS A 535 10.02 2.40 -11.11
N GLU A 536 9.06 2.47 -10.18
CA GLU A 536 8.17 1.33 -9.89
C GLU A 536 7.38 0.85 -11.12
N ASP A 537 6.84 1.77 -11.92
CA ASP A 537 6.18 1.44 -13.18
C ASP A 537 7.09 0.67 -14.16
N LEU A 538 8.40 0.93 -14.16
CA LEU A 538 9.34 0.15 -14.97
C LEU A 538 9.53 -1.25 -14.39
N CYS A 539 9.66 -1.39 -13.07
CA CYS A 539 9.68 -2.70 -12.40
C CYS A 539 8.40 -3.49 -12.67
N ARG A 540 7.23 -2.82 -12.63
CA ARG A 540 5.94 -3.43 -12.97
C ARG A 540 5.86 -3.82 -14.44
N ALA A 541 6.38 -2.98 -15.35
CA ALA A 541 6.43 -3.32 -16.77
C ALA A 541 7.26 -4.58 -17.04
N PHE A 542 8.33 -4.85 -16.27
CA PHE A 542 9.00 -6.14 -16.31
C PHE A 542 8.16 -7.27 -15.66
N ALA A 543 7.56 -7.03 -14.50
CA ALA A 543 6.74 -8.01 -13.82
C ALA A 543 5.54 -8.49 -14.68
N ASP A 544 4.91 -7.57 -15.40
CA ASP A 544 3.80 -7.84 -16.34
C ASP A 544 4.25 -8.72 -17.52
N ARG A 545 5.56 -8.83 -17.75
CA ARG A 545 6.18 -9.72 -18.75
C ARG A 545 6.64 -11.05 -18.16
N GLY A 546 6.20 -11.37 -16.94
CA GLY A 546 6.39 -12.67 -16.32
C GLY A 546 7.65 -12.81 -15.46
N PHE A 547 8.33 -11.69 -15.15
CA PHE A 547 9.49 -11.70 -14.26
C PHE A 547 9.10 -11.59 -12.78
N LEU A 548 9.86 -12.25 -11.92
CA LEU A 548 10.02 -11.89 -10.51
C LEU A 548 11.14 -10.85 -10.45
N VAL A 549 10.79 -9.58 -10.36
CA VAL A 549 11.76 -8.49 -10.36
C VAL A 549 12.26 -8.26 -8.94
N VAL A 550 13.57 -8.25 -8.75
CA VAL A 550 14.25 -7.90 -7.48
C VAL A 550 15.05 -6.62 -7.72
N ARG A 551 14.67 -5.51 -7.09
CA ARG A 551 15.49 -4.28 -7.04
C ARG A 551 16.08 -4.15 -5.64
N PHE A 552 17.32 -3.68 -5.51
CA PHE A 552 17.99 -3.59 -4.21
C PHE A 552 18.93 -2.40 -4.14
N ASP A 553 19.23 -1.99 -2.91
CA ASP A 553 20.24 -0.99 -2.61
C ASP A 553 21.62 -1.68 -2.61
N ASN A 554 22.57 -1.21 -3.43
CA ASN A 554 23.95 -1.68 -3.33
C ASN A 554 24.53 -1.38 -1.94
N ARG A 555 25.61 -2.08 -1.52
CA ARG A 555 26.40 -1.64 -0.37
C ARG A 555 26.75 -0.14 -0.48
N ASP A 556 26.80 0.56 0.65
CA ASP A 556 27.07 2.00 0.77
C ASP A 556 26.01 2.97 0.21
N VAL A 557 24.83 2.49 -0.17
CA VAL A 557 23.69 3.35 -0.51
C VAL A 557 22.42 2.83 0.14
N GLY A 558 21.50 3.76 0.44
CA GLY A 558 20.16 3.41 0.91
C GLY A 558 20.17 2.67 2.24
N LEU A 559 19.36 1.61 2.35
CA LEU A 559 19.21 0.87 3.60
C LEU A 559 20.08 -0.40 3.67
N SER A 560 20.99 -0.58 2.70
CA SER A 560 22.01 -1.63 2.74
C SER A 560 23.18 -1.22 3.63
N THR A 561 24.05 -2.17 3.94
CA THR A 561 25.21 -1.93 4.84
C THR A 561 26.12 -0.81 4.31
N HIS A 562 26.50 0.10 5.21
CA HIS A 562 27.47 1.18 4.97
C HIS A 562 28.82 0.86 5.64
N VAL A 563 29.91 0.95 4.89
CA VAL A 563 31.28 0.67 5.38
C VAL A 563 31.91 1.97 5.89
N HIS A 564 31.46 2.42 7.06
CA HIS A 564 31.85 3.73 7.62
C HIS A 564 33.33 3.83 8.01
N ASP A 565 33.97 2.71 8.37
CA ASP A 565 35.36 2.70 8.86
C ASP A 565 36.40 2.89 7.75
N ALA A 566 35.99 2.80 6.47
CA ALA A 566 36.86 3.00 5.32
C ALA A 566 36.61 4.39 4.71
N VAL A 567 37.52 5.33 4.99
CA VAL A 567 37.49 6.68 4.43
C VAL A 567 38.16 6.69 3.05
N PRO A 568 37.46 7.08 1.97
CA PRO A 568 38.05 7.22 0.64
C PRO A 568 39.17 8.28 0.58
N ASP A 569 40.32 7.94 0.02
CA ASP A 569 41.38 8.93 -0.29
C ASP A 569 41.30 9.35 -1.76
N VAL A 570 40.52 10.41 -2.01
CA VAL A 570 40.32 10.94 -3.37
C VAL A 570 41.62 11.51 -3.95
N ALA A 571 42.52 12.04 -3.11
CA ALA A 571 43.78 12.62 -3.57
C ALA A 571 44.77 11.53 -4.01
N ALA A 572 44.87 10.45 -3.25
CA ALA A 572 45.66 9.27 -3.64
C ALA A 572 45.08 8.62 -4.91
N ALA A 573 43.76 8.49 -5.00
CA ALA A 573 43.09 7.93 -6.18
C ALA A 573 43.33 8.77 -7.44
N ALA A 574 43.33 10.11 -7.33
CA ALA A 574 43.71 11.01 -8.42
C ALA A 574 45.17 10.83 -8.87
N ALA A 575 46.05 10.35 -7.98
CA ALA A 575 47.44 9.98 -8.28
C ALA A 575 47.61 8.51 -8.75
N GLY A 576 46.51 7.76 -8.89
CA GLY A 576 46.50 6.36 -9.32
C GLY A 576 46.65 5.33 -8.20
N ASP A 577 46.74 5.76 -6.94
CA ASP A 577 46.74 4.85 -5.79
C ASP A 577 45.30 4.57 -5.34
N LEU A 578 44.86 3.33 -5.59
CA LEU A 578 43.51 2.87 -5.30
C LEU A 578 43.46 2.00 -4.03
N SER A 579 44.51 2.02 -3.20
CA SER A 579 44.62 1.20 -1.99
C SER A 579 43.57 1.52 -0.92
N SER A 580 42.93 2.69 -0.99
CA SER A 580 41.80 3.05 -0.12
C SER A 580 40.46 2.43 -0.55
N ALA A 581 40.42 1.62 -1.61
CA ALA A 581 39.20 0.93 -2.00
C ALA A 581 38.81 -0.11 -0.92
N ALA A 582 37.67 0.14 -0.26
CA ALA A 582 37.17 -0.72 0.82
C ALA A 582 36.69 -2.10 0.34
N TYR A 583 36.31 -2.17 -0.94
CA TYR A 583 35.84 -3.35 -1.64
C TYR A 583 35.97 -3.14 -3.14
N THR A 584 35.73 -4.20 -3.88
CA THR A 584 35.88 -4.31 -5.33
C THR A 584 34.53 -4.56 -6.01
N LEU A 585 34.50 -4.53 -7.35
CA LEU A 585 33.31 -4.95 -8.08
C LEU A 585 33.05 -6.45 -7.96
N GLU A 586 34.10 -7.24 -7.74
CA GLU A 586 34.03 -8.65 -7.40
C GLU A 586 33.21 -8.84 -6.11
N ASP A 587 33.48 -8.05 -5.06
CA ASP A 587 32.71 -8.11 -3.82
C ASP A 587 31.24 -7.71 -4.03
N MET A 588 30.99 -6.68 -4.86
CA MET A 588 29.62 -6.26 -5.20
C MET A 588 28.90 -7.30 -6.08
N ALA A 589 29.61 -8.07 -6.90
CA ALA A 589 29.04 -9.19 -7.63
C ALA A 589 28.73 -10.36 -6.69
N ASP A 590 29.62 -10.63 -5.73
CA ASP A 590 29.44 -11.65 -4.70
C ASP A 590 28.25 -11.29 -3.77
N ASP A 591 27.95 -10.00 -3.58
CA ASP A 591 26.70 -9.53 -2.93
C ASP A 591 25.45 -9.95 -3.68
N VAL A 592 25.43 -9.76 -5.01
CA VAL A 592 24.28 -10.14 -5.83
C VAL A 592 24.10 -11.65 -5.81
N ALA A 593 25.18 -12.43 -5.91
CA ALA A 593 25.13 -13.87 -5.78
C ALA A 593 24.60 -14.31 -4.39
N GLY A 594 25.09 -13.67 -3.32
CA GLY A 594 24.60 -13.91 -1.96
C GLY A 594 23.14 -13.49 -1.75
N LEU A 595 22.68 -12.44 -2.43
CA LEU A 595 21.27 -12.03 -2.43
C LEU A 595 20.41 -13.11 -3.12
N LEU A 596 20.85 -13.64 -4.25
CA LEU A 596 20.17 -14.76 -4.90
C LEU A 596 20.06 -15.97 -3.96
N ASP A 597 21.13 -16.31 -3.23
CA ASP A 597 21.10 -17.37 -2.21
C ASP A 597 20.08 -17.10 -1.11
N ALA A 598 20.11 -15.88 -0.54
CA ALA A 598 19.20 -15.49 0.54
C ALA A 598 17.73 -15.50 0.11
N LEU A 599 17.46 -15.32 -1.19
CA LEU A 599 16.12 -15.38 -1.78
C LEU A 599 15.73 -16.78 -2.28
N GLY A 600 16.61 -17.77 -2.18
CA GLY A 600 16.37 -19.11 -2.70
C GLY A 600 16.32 -19.18 -4.24
N LEU A 601 17.01 -18.26 -4.92
CA LEU A 601 17.04 -18.16 -6.38
C LEU A 601 18.33 -18.77 -6.93
N THR A 602 18.21 -19.86 -7.68
CA THR A 602 19.39 -20.53 -8.27
C THR A 602 20.07 -19.65 -9.32
N ALA A 603 19.32 -18.98 -10.18
CA ALA A 603 19.86 -18.08 -11.19
C ALA A 603 18.84 -16.99 -11.55
N ALA A 604 19.31 -15.89 -12.14
CA ALA A 604 18.44 -14.79 -12.57
C ALA A 604 18.88 -14.17 -13.89
N HIS A 605 17.93 -13.59 -14.61
CA HIS A 605 18.22 -12.55 -15.58
C HIS A 605 18.71 -11.32 -14.83
N VAL A 606 19.73 -10.62 -15.35
CA VAL A 606 20.34 -9.49 -14.63
C VAL A 606 20.34 -8.27 -15.53
N VAL A 607 19.78 -7.17 -15.04
CA VAL A 607 19.83 -5.86 -15.70
C VAL A 607 20.58 -4.91 -14.79
N GLY A 608 21.71 -4.41 -15.27
CA GLY A 608 22.50 -3.43 -14.54
C GLY A 608 22.63 -2.12 -15.31
N VAL A 609 22.59 -0.99 -14.60
CA VAL A 609 22.82 0.34 -15.17
C VAL A 609 24.10 0.98 -14.62
N SER A 610 24.93 1.55 -15.49
CA SER A 610 26.17 2.25 -15.08
C SER A 610 27.10 1.34 -14.25
N LEU A 611 27.48 1.73 -13.04
CA LEU A 611 28.14 0.84 -12.07
C LEU A 611 27.44 -0.52 -11.96
N GLY A 612 26.11 -0.55 -11.88
CA GLY A 612 25.35 -1.80 -11.79
C GLY A 612 25.50 -2.66 -13.05
N GLY A 613 25.65 -2.04 -14.22
CA GLY A 613 25.94 -2.74 -15.47
C GLY A 613 27.32 -3.41 -15.47
N MET A 614 28.28 -2.82 -14.77
CA MET A 614 29.60 -3.38 -14.53
C MET A 614 29.60 -4.50 -13.48
N VAL A 615 28.86 -4.31 -12.39
CA VAL A 615 28.64 -5.39 -11.39
C VAL A 615 27.99 -6.60 -12.05
N ALA A 616 26.99 -6.38 -12.91
CA ALA A 616 26.32 -7.44 -13.66
C ALA A 616 27.26 -8.17 -14.64
N GLN A 617 28.17 -7.45 -15.29
CA GLN A 617 29.23 -8.05 -16.11
C GLN A 617 30.15 -8.96 -15.27
N VAL A 618 30.63 -8.46 -14.12
CA VAL A 618 31.52 -9.21 -13.22
C VAL A 618 30.80 -10.43 -12.63
N LEU A 619 29.53 -10.30 -12.27
CA LEU A 619 28.67 -11.40 -11.83
C LEU A 619 28.57 -12.50 -12.90
N ALA A 620 28.34 -12.14 -14.16
CA ALA A 620 28.23 -13.10 -15.26
C ALA A 620 29.56 -13.83 -15.57
N VAL A 621 30.70 -13.26 -15.19
CA VAL A 621 32.02 -13.88 -15.32
C VAL A 621 32.35 -14.77 -14.12
N ARG A 622 32.11 -14.28 -12.90
CA ARG A 622 32.47 -14.96 -11.65
C ARG A 622 31.50 -16.06 -11.24
N HIS A 623 30.21 -15.83 -11.51
CA HIS A 623 29.10 -16.70 -11.14
C HIS A 623 28.28 -17.06 -12.38
N PRO A 624 28.89 -17.68 -13.41
CA PRO A 624 28.24 -17.93 -14.69
C PRO A 624 26.96 -18.77 -14.55
N ASP A 625 26.92 -19.69 -13.58
CA ASP A 625 25.76 -20.55 -13.31
C ASP A 625 24.60 -19.80 -12.62
N ARG A 626 24.83 -18.56 -12.17
CA ARG A 626 23.84 -17.73 -11.47
C ARG A 626 23.18 -16.70 -12.39
N VAL A 627 23.65 -16.55 -13.63
CA VAL A 627 23.13 -15.57 -14.59
C VAL A 627 22.48 -16.31 -15.77
N LEU A 628 21.20 -16.03 -16.03
CA LEU A 628 20.45 -16.60 -17.16
C LEU A 628 20.62 -15.77 -18.43
N SER A 629 20.60 -14.44 -18.29
CA SER A 629 20.91 -13.50 -19.36
C SER A 629 21.39 -12.19 -18.75
N LEU A 630 22.18 -11.43 -19.50
CA LEU A 630 22.76 -10.17 -19.07
C LEU A 630 22.23 -9.00 -19.89
N THR A 631 21.76 -7.95 -19.23
CA THR A 631 21.59 -6.61 -19.83
C THR A 631 22.57 -5.65 -19.16
N SER A 632 23.55 -5.19 -19.93
CA SER A 632 24.52 -4.19 -19.50
C SER A 632 24.14 -2.84 -20.10
N ALA A 633 23.59 -1.94 -19.28
CA ALA A 633 23.11 -0.64 -19.73
C ALA A 633 24.01 0.50 -19.24
N MET A 634 24.29 1.48 -20.09
CA MET A 634 25.08 2.67 -19.74
C MET A 634 26.45 2.34 -19.09
N ALA A 635 27.08 1.24 -19.51
CA ALA A 635 28.28 0.67 -18.89
C ALA A 635 29.36 0.37 -19.94
N ALA A 636 30.59 0.14 -19.49
CA ALA A 636 31.77 -0.08 -20.34
C ALA A 636 32.75 -1.05 -19.67
N PRO A 637 33.61 -1.77 -20.43
CA PRO A 637 34.63 -2.64 -19.84
C PRO A 637 35.73 -1.83 -19.13
N VAL A 638 35.96 -0.60 -19.59
CA VAL A 638 36.89 0.38 -19.04
C VAL A 638 36.13 1.68 -18.77
N LEU A 639 36.23 2.21 -17.57
CA LEU A 639 35.72 3.55 -17.25
C LEU A 639 36.74 4.30 -16.40
N ALA A 640 37.22 5.44 -16.91
CA ALA A 640 38.04 6.36 -16.14
C ALA A 640 37.14 7.21 -15.25
N VAL A 641 37.44 7.26 -13.95
CA VAL A 641 36.75 8.13 -12.99
C VAL A 641 37.40 9.51 -13.01
N ASP A 642 36.60 10.56 -13.19
CA ASP A 642 37.07 11.94 -13.06
C ASP A 642 37.19 12.33 -11.58
N TRP A 643 38.37 12.08 -11.01
CA TRP A 643 38.65 12.40 -9.61
C TRP A 643 38.63 13.90 -9.30
N GLN A 644 38.86 14.77 -10.28
CA GLN A 644 38.74 16.21 -10.08
C GLN A 644 37.28 16.62 -9.90
N ALA A 645 36.39 16.07 -10.74
CA ALA A 645 34.95 16.28 -10.59
C ALA A 645 34.41 15.69 -9.28
N VAL A 646 34.92 14.53 -8.83
CA VAL A 646 34.56 13.94 -7.52
C VAL A 646 35.02 14.83 -6.37
N ALA A 647 36.28 15.31 -6.39
CA ALA A 647 36.82 16.19 -5.35
C ALA A 647 36.11 17.56 -5.27
N ALA A 648 35.56 18.04 -6.39
CA ALA A 648 34.82 19.29 -6.44
C ALA A 648 33.40 19.21 -5.86
N ARG A 649 32.87 17.99 -5.61
CA ARG A 649 31.54 17.79 -5.04
C ARG A 649 31.52 18.24 -3.58
N ARG A 650 30.51 19.02 -3.23
CA ARG A 650 30.25 19.43 -1.84
C ARG A 650 29.07 18.64 -1.30
N PRO A 651 29.17 18.03 -0.11
CA PRO A 651 28.03 17.46 0.57
C PRO A 651 26.92 18.50 0.75
N PRO A 652 25.65 18.17 0.54
CA PRO A 652 24.54 19.09 0.76
C PRO A 652 24.40 19.43 2.25
N ALA A 653 24.04 20.67 2.58
CA ALA A 653 23.79 21.11 3.96
C ALA A 653 22.46 20.60 4.52
N GLY A 654 21.57 20.09 3.66
CA GLY A 654 20.28 19.55 4.05
C GLY A 654 19.50 18.97 2.87
N ARG A 655 18.29 18.49 3.17
CA ARG A 655 17.41 17.79 2.22
C ARG A 655 17.12 18.59 0.95
N ASP A 656 16.76 19.86 1.08
CA ASP A 656 16.38 20.69 -0.08
C ASP A 656 17.58 20.97 -0.99
N GLU A 657 18.76 21.16 -0.41
CA GLU A 657 20.00 21.31 -1.19
C GLU A 657 20.36 19.98 -1.88
N HIS A 658 20.18 18.84 -1.21
CA HIS A 658 20.38 17.53 -1.85
C HIS A 658 19.46 17.34 -3.07
N VAL A 659 18.17 17.66 -2.92
CA VAL A 659 17.19 17.61 -4.03
C VAL A 659 17.64 18.51 -5.18
N ALA A 660 18.03 19.75 -4.88
CA ALA A 660 18.51 20.69 -5.90
C ALA A 660 19.77 20.19 -6.62
N GLN A 661 20.73 19.62 -5.89
CA GLN A 661 21.95 19.04 -6.44
C GLN A 661 21.66 17.84 -7.36
N VAL A 662 20.74 16.95 -6.96
CA VAL A 662 20.32 15.80 -7.79
C VAL A 662 19.62 16.26 -9.07
N LEU A 663 18.70 17.23 -8.99
CA LEU A 663 18.05 17.79 -10.17
C LEU A 663 19.05 18.44 -11.12
N GLN A 664 19.99 19.24 -10.58
CA GLN A 664 21.05 19.85 -11.39
C GLN A 664 21.91 18.80 -12.09
N MET A 665 22.30 17.74 -11.37
CA MET A 665 23.05 16.63 -11.95
C MET A 665 22.27 15.98 -13.09
N PHE A 666 21.00 15.63 -12.90
CA PHE A 666 20.17 14.99 -13.94
C PHE A 666 19.83 15.91 -15.11
N ARG A 667 19.83 17.23 -14.94
CA ARG A 667 19.76 18.18 -16.07
C ARG A 667 21.03 18.14 -16.93
N LEU A 668 22.20 17.93 -16.32
CA LEU A 668 23.49 17.88 -17.01
C LEU A 668 23.73 16.54 -17.71
N VAL A 669 23.39 15.42 -17.06
CA VAL A 669 23.69 14.07 -17.57
C VAL A 669 22.49 13.38 -18.23
N GLY A 670 21.30 13.94 -18.08
CA GLY A 670 20.05 13.35 -18.56
C GLY A 670 19.94 13.29 -20.08
N SER A 671 18.78 12.85 -20.55
CA SER A 671 18.56 12.55 -21.96
C SER A 671 18.11 13.79 -22.75
N PRO A 672 18.93 14.38 -23.64
CA PRO A 672 18.55 15.60 -24.34
C PRO A 672 17.37 15.43 -25.30
N GLY A 673 17.17 14.21 -25.83
CA GLY A 673 16.04 13.88 -26.71
C GLY A 673 14.75 13.50 -25.98
N TYR A 674 14.77 13.40 -24.64
CA TYR A 674 13.62 12.95 -23.86
C TYR A 674 13.49 13.80 -22.59
N PRO A 675 12.42 14.61 -22.46
CA PRO A 675 12.20 15.44 -21.28
C PRO A 675 12.27 14.63 -19.98
N GLY A 676 13.02 15.14 -19.00
CA GLY A 676 13.12 14.55 -17.67
C GLY A 676 11.86 14.82 -16.83
N ASP A 677 11.51 13.86 -15.98
CA ASP A 677 10.45 14.01 -14.98
C ASP A 677 11.05 14.62 -13.70
N GLU A 678 11.19 15.95 -13.69
CA GLU A 678 11.82 16.65 -12.57
C GLU A 678 11.01 16.55 -11.26
N GLU A 679 9.68 16.46 -11.35
CA GLU A 679 8.81 16.26 -10.17
C GLU A 679 9.14 14.91 -9.52
N TRP A 680 9.19 13.84 -10.31
CA TRP A 680 9.56 12.51 -9.83
C TRP A 680 11.00 12.45 -9.32
N LEU A 681 11.95 13.06 -10.03
CA LEU A 681 13.34 13.12 -9.60
C LEU A 681 13.49 13.86 -8.27
N ALA A 682 12.75 14.96 -8.06
CA ALA A 682 12.75 15.70 -6.81
C ALA A 682 12.18 14.87 -5.65
N ASP A 683 11.07 14.18 -5.89
CA ASP A 683 10.47 13.26 -4.92
C ASP A 683 11.43 12.12 -4.54
N VAL A 684 12.02 11.45 -5.54
CA VAL A 684 12.96 10.35 -5.31
C VAL A 684 14.21 10.84 -4.58
N ALA A 685 14.77 11.99 -4.97
CA ALA A 685 15.93 12.57 -4.27
C ALA A 685 15.59 12.87 -2.80
N GLY A 686 14.42 13.47 -2.54
CA GLY A 686 13.96 13.76 -1.20
C GLY A 686 13.79 12.48 -0.36
N ARG A 687 13.09 11.47 -0.91
CA ARG A 687 12.89 10.18 -0.23
C ARG A 687 14.20 9.41 -0.03
N SER A 688 15.12 9.46 -0.98
CA SER A 688 16.45 8.85 -0.82
C SER A 688 17.23 9.51 0.30
N TYR A 689 17.21 10.85 0.39
CA TYR A 689 17.82 11.58 1.51
C TYR A 689 17.19 11.18 2.85
N ASP A 690 15.86 11.13 2.91
CA ASP A 690 15.11 10.79 4.13
C ASP A 690 15.31 9.32 4.53
N ARG A 691 15.57 8.41 3.58
CA ARG A 691 15.90 6.99 3.83
C ARG A 691 17.27 6.83 4.46
N ALA A 692 18.29 7.36 3.79
CA ALA A 692 19.68 7.29 4.21
C ALA A 692 20.53 8.18 3.30
N HIS A 693 21.40 8.99 3.90
CA HIS A 693 22.30 9.85 3.16
C HIS A 693 23.75 9.63 3.58
N ASP A 694 24.56 9.06 2.68
CA ASP A 694 26.00 8.86 2.86
C ASP A 694 26.77 9.32 1.61
N PRO A 695 27.25 10.57 1.59
CA PRO A 695 28.06 11.09 0.48
C PRO A 695 29.35 10.31 0.23
N ALA A 696 29.97 9.74 1.27
CA ALA A 696 31.22 8.99 1.14
C ALA A 696 30.98 7.62 0.50
N GLY A 697 29.77 7.06 0.65
CA GLY A 697 29.38 5.80 0.05
C GLY A 697 29.47 5.79 -1.48
N ALA A 698 28.98 6.85 -2.13
CA ALA A 698 29.10 6.99 -3.58
C ALA A 698 30.57 7.05 -4.05
N VAL A 699 31.47 7.62 -3.24
CA VAL A 699 32.91 7.69 -3.54
C VAL A 699 33.57 6.31 -3.39
N ARG A 700 33.20 5.52 -2.37
CA ARG A 700 33.66 4.12 -2.22
C ARG A 700 33.27 3.26 -3.42
N GLN A 701 32.04 3.41 -3.93
CA GLN A 701 31.59 2.71 -5.13
C GLN A 701 32.40 3.11 -6.38
N LEU A 702 32.75 4.39 -6.54
CA LEU A 702 33.59 4.85 -7.66
C LEU A 702 35.04 4.35 -7.54
N LEU A 703 35.59 4.24 -6.32
CA LEU A 703 36.88 3.59 -6.09
C LEU A 703 36.86 2.12 -6.51
N ALA A 704 35.77 1.39 -6.20
CA ALA A 704 35.60 0.01 -6.64
C ALA A 704 35.59 -0.10 -8.19
N VAL A 705 34.94 0.84 -8.89
CA VAL A 705 34.98 0.92 -10.37
C VAL A 705 36.41 1.10 -10.85
N ALA A 706 37.13 2.10 -10.32
CA ALA A 706 38.50 2.38 -10.74
C ALA A 706 39.43 1.19 -10.48
N ALA A 707 39.29 0.54 -9.31
CA ALA A 707 40.10 -0.59 -8.90
C ALA A 707 39.89 -1.84 -9.79
N SER A 708 38.73 -1.94 -10.45
CA SER A 708 38.42 -3.06 -11.35
C SER A 708 39.21 -3.06 -12.67
N GLY A 709 39.82 -1.92 -13.04
CA GLY A 709 40.66 -1.81 -14.24
C GLY A 709 39.96 -2.16 -15.56
N ASP A 710 40.73 -2.65 -16.52
CA ASP A 710 40.22 -3.09 -17.82
C ASP A 710 39.70 -4.53 -17.77
N ARG A 711 38.38 -4.69 -17.96
CA ARG A 711 37.70 -5.99 -17.97
C ARG A 711 37.46 -6.55 -19.36
N THR A 712 37.92 -5.91 -20.43
CA THR A 712 37.66 -6.33 -21.82
C THR A 712 38.03 -7.80 -22.05
N GLY A 713 39.16 -8.25 -21.49
CA GLY A 713 39.59 -9.64 -21.57
C GLY A 713 38.67 -10.62 -20.83
N THR A 714 38.16 -10.25 -19.66
CA THR A 714 37.30 -11.11 -18.84
C THR A 714 35.88 -11.20 -19.39
N LEU A 715 35.37 -10.13 -20.02
CA LEU A 715 34.05 -10.14 -20.66
C LEU A 715 33.94 -11.20 -21.78
N ARG A 716 35.06 -11.59 -22.40
CA ARG A 716 35.11 -12.69 -23.38
C ARG A 716 34.75 -14.05 -22.79
N ALA A 717 34.66 -14.19 -21.47
CA ALA A 717 34.21 -15.41 -20.79
C ALA A 717 32.69 -15.50 -20.67
N ILE A 718 31.94 -14.41 -20.87
CA ILE A 718 30.48 -14.42 -20.77
C ILE A 718 29.90 -15.28 -21.91
N ARG A 719 29.01 -16.21 -21.56
CA ARG A 719 28.38 -17.17 -22.50
C ARG A 719 26.86 -17.02 -22.60
N VAL A 720 26.25 -16.30 -21.67
CA VAL A 720 24.80 -16.10 -21.60
C VAL A 720 24.35 -15.07 -22.65
N PRO A 721 23.10 -15.15 -23.13
CA PRO A 721 22.54 -14.11 -23.99
C PRO A 721 22.72 -12.73 -23.36
N THR A 722 23.32 -11.83 -24.13
CA THR A 722 23.69 -10.51 -23.64
C THR A 722 23.09 -9.41 -24.51
N LEU A 723 22.54 -8.40 -23.85
CA LEU A 723 22.09 -7.14 -24.42
C LEU A 723 22.96 -6.02 -23.85
N VAL A 724 23.46 -5.16 -24.73
CA VAL A 724 24.13 -3.92 -24.37
C VAL A 724 23.22 -2.77 -24.78
N VAL A 725 22.75 -1.97 -23.82
CA VAL A 725 21.86 -0.82 -24.09
C VAL A 725 22.60 0.46 -23.77
N HIS A 726 22.62 1.41 -24.70
CA HIS A 726 23.35 2.67 -24.46
C HIS A 726 22.68 3.87 -25.11
N GLY A 727 22.75 5.01 -24.43
CA GLY A 727 22.30 6.28 -24.99
C GLY A 727 23.36 6.88 -25.90
N GLU A 728 22.99 7.27 -27.13
CA GLU A 728 23.95 7.89 -28.06
C GLU A 728 24.53 9.21 -27.50
N ALA A 729 23.76 9.91 -26.67
CA ALA A 729 24.10 11.21 -26.10
C ALA A 729 24.55 11.13 -24.63
N ASP A 730 24.95 9.94 -24.13
CA ASP A 730 25.43 9.76 -22.75
C ASP A 730 26.76 10.51 -22.51
N PRO A 731 26.78 11.54 -21.64
CA PRO A 731 27.98 12.33 -21.39
C PRO A 731 28.87 11.74 -20.29
N VAL A 732 28.41 10.70 -19.58
CA VAL A 732 29.11 10.08 -18.44
C VAL A 732 29.89 8.86 -18.91
N VAL A 733 29.23 7.97 -19.67
CA VAL A 733 29.86 6.80 -20.27
C VAL A 733 29.74 6.93 -21.79
N PRO A 734 30.84 7.18 -22.52
CA PRO A 734 30.78 7.31 -23.97
C PRO A 734 30.23 6.05 -24.64
N VAL A 735 29.44 6.20 -25.71
CA VAL A 735 28.87 5.07 -26.48
C VAL A 735 29.92 4.09 -27.02
N ALA A 736 31.17 4.55 -27.20
CA ALA A 736 32.30 3.69 -27.53
C ALA A 736 32.53 2.57 -26.50
N GLY A 737 32.25 2.84 -25.22
CA GLY A 737 32.31 1.85 -24.14
C GLY A 737 31.32 0.71 -24.33
N ALA A 738 30.06 1.02 -24.70
CA ALA A 738 29.06 0.00 -25.02
C ALA A 738 29.42 -0.80 -26.28
N ARG A 739 29.97 -0.14 -27.31
CA ARG A 739 30.49 -0.85 -28.50
C ARG A 739 31.60 -1.83 -28.12
N ALA A 740 32.53 -1.41 -27.25
CA ALA A 740 33.59 -2.28 -26.74
C ALA A 740 33.03 -3.44 -25.89
N THR A 741 32.02 -3.22 -25.05
CA THR A 741 31.32 -4.31 -24.34
C THR A 741 30.70 -5.30 -25.33
N ALA A 742 29.98 -4.82 -26.35
CA ALA A 742 29.30 -5.68 -27.31
C ALA A 742 30.29 -6.47 -28.19
N GLU A 743 31.45 -5.90 -28.52
CA GLU A 743 32.52 -6.58 -29.25
C GLU A 743 33.23 -7.63 -28.37
N ALA A 744 33.43 -7.33 -27.09
CA ALA A 744 34.11 -8.23 -26.16
C ALA A 744 33.25 -9.44 -25.75
N VAL A 745 31.93 -9.28 -25.64
CA VAL A 745 31.01 -10.34 -25.23
C VAL A 745 30.51 -11.13 -26.45
N PRO A 746 30.83 -12.43 -26.58
CA PRO A 746 30.40 -13.23 -27.72
C PRO A 746 28.87 -13.25 -27.88
N GLY A 747 28.39 -12.86 -29.07
CA GLY A 747 26.97 -12.90 -29.41
C GLY A 747 26.10 -11.83 -28.76
N ALA A 748 26.70 -10.77 -28.19
CA ALA A 748 25.94 -9.66 -27.61
C ALA A 748 25.15 -8.88 -28.68
N GLU A 749 23.91 -8.52 -28.35
CA GLU A 749 23.09 -7.57 -29.10
C GLU A 749 23.40 -6.15 -28.60
N LEU A 750 23.68 -5.20 -29.50
CA LEU A 750 23.87 -3.80 -29.16
C LEU A 750 22.65 -2.97 -29.57
N LEU A 751 22.04 -2.30 -28.59
CA LEU A 751 20.93 -1.36 -28.78
C LEU A 751 21.40 0.06 -28.40
N VAL A 752 21.68 0.89 -29.40
CA VAL A 752 21.98 2.31 -29.22
C VAL A 752 20.70 3.13 -29.41
N LEU A 753 20.38 3.98 -28.43
CA LEU A 753 19.14 4.76 -28.39
C LEU A 753 19.46 6.25 -28.68
N PRO A 754 19.03 6.79 -29.83
CA PRO A 754 19.25 8.19 -30.18
C PRO A 754 18.59 9.14 -29.18
N GLY A 755 19.32 10.21 -28.81
CA GLY A 755 18.86 11.24 -27.88
C GLY A 755 18.78 10.83 -26.41
N MET A 756 19.07 9.57 -26.08
CA MET A 756 19.19 9.10 -24.69
C MET A 756 20.56 9.47 -24.12
N GLY A 757 20.58 10.01 -22.91
CA GLY A 757 21.76 10.35 -22.12
C GLY A 757 22.03 9.31 -21.03
N HIS A 758 22.58 9.72 -19.89
CA HIS A 758 22.84 8.86 -18.72
C HIS A 758 21.60 8.74 -17.82
N SER A 759 20.45 8.40 -18.41
CA SER A 759 19.19 8.21 -17.69
C SER A 759 18.28 7.18 -18.37
N LEU A 760 17.23 6.75 -17.68
CA LEU A 760 16.21 5.82 -18.20
C LEU A 760 14.88 6.55 -18.46
N PRO A 761 14.74 7.31 -19.54
CA PRO A 761 13.54 8.11 -19.79
C PRO A 761 12.31 7.22 -20.03
N ARG A 762 11.16 7.63 -19.46
CA ARG A 762 9.89 6.89 -19.52
C ARG A 762 9.46 6.53 -20.94
N ALA A 763 9.71 7.43 -21.89
CA ALA A 763 9.39 7.22 -23.31
C ALA A 763 10.09 6.00 -23.93
N LEU A 764 11.23 5.57 -23.37
CA LEU A 764 12.00 4.43 -23.88
C LEU A 764 11.74 3.12 -23.14
N TRP A 765 10.96 3.14 -22.06
CA TRP A 765 10.69 1.93 -21.27
C TRP A 765 10.07 0.79 -22.09
N PRO A 766 9.09 1.00 -22.99
CA PRO A 766 8.56 -0.09 -23.81
C PRO A 766 9.65 -0.77 -24.65
N THR A 767 10.51 0.02 -25.30
CA THR A 767 11.64 -0.46 -26.10
C THR A 767 12.64 -1.24 -25.25
N LEU A 768 12.99 -0.72 -24.06
CA LEU A 768 13.90 -1.37 -23.14
C LEU A 768 13.33 -2.70 -22.64
N VAL A 769 12.08 -2.70 -22.18
CA VAL A 769 11.39 -3.90 -21.68
C VAL A 769 11.33 -4.97 -22.77
N ASP A 770 10.96 -4.61 -23.99
CA ASP A 770 10.94 -5.55 -25.11
C ASP A 770 12.32 -6.13 -25.41
N ALA A 771 13.38 -5.32 -25.36
CA ALA A 771 14.74 -5.79 -25.60
C ALA A 771 15.25 -6.75 -24.52
N VAL A 772 14.97 -6.44 -23.25
CA VAL A 772 15.30 -7.31 -22.11
C VAL A 772 14.53 -8.63 -22.23
N VAL A 773 13.22 -8.58 -22.50
CA VAL A 773 12.40 -9.79 -22.69
C VAL A 773 12.95 -10.66 -23.81
N ARG A 774 13.21 -10.10 -25.00
CA ARG A 774 13.80 -10.85 -26.12
C ARG A 774 15.13 -11.50 -25.74
N THR A 775 15.99 -10.77 -25.02
CA THR A 775 17.29 -11.30 -24.60
C THR A 775 17.15 -12.41 -23.59
N ALA A 776 16.23 -12.26 -22.66
CA ALA A 776 15.93 -13.24 -21.65
C ALA A 776 15.31 -14.51 -22.29
N ASP A 777 14.49 -14.38 -23.34
CA ASP A 777 13.92 -15.51 -24.08
C ASP A 777 14.97 -16.32 -24.85
N ARG A 778 16.07 -15.69 -25.30
CA ARG A 778 17.21 -16.39 -25.92
C ARG A 778 17.95 -17.33 -24.95
N ALA A 779 17.73 -17.21 -23.64
CA ALA A 779 18.34 -18.12 -22.66
C ALA A 779 17.69 -19.51 -22.67
N GLY A 780 16.47 -19.64 -23.23
CA GLY A 780 15.66 -20.85 -23.19
C GLY A 780 15.18 -21.22 -21.78
N ASP A 781 14.30 -22.22 -21.67
CA ASP A 781 13.85 -22.81 -20.39
C ASP A 781 14.95 -23.67 -19.75
N ALA A 782 16.16 -23.13 -19.61
CA ALA A 782 17.28 -23.81 -18.96
C ALA A 782 17.15 -23.78 -17.43
N THR A 783 15.98 -24.16 -16.88
CA THR A 783 15.77 -24.60 -15.49
C THR A 783 14.41 -25.32 -15.34
N ALA A 784 14.36 -26.59 -15.71
CA ALA A 784 13.61 -27.62 -14.97
C ALA A 784 14.65 -28.68 -14.58
N PRO A 785 14.68 -29.18 -13.34
CA PRO A 785 13.52 -29.47 -12.48
C PRO A 785 13.29 -28.52 -11.31
#